data_AF-R4UGN9-F1
#
_entry.id   AF-R4UGN9-F1
#
_cell.length_a   1.000
_cell.length_b   1.000
_cell.length_c   1.000
_cell.angle_alpha   90.00
_cell.angle_beta   90.00
_cell.angle_gamma   90.00
#
_symmetry.space_group_name_H-M   'P 1'
#
loop_
_entity.id
_entity.type
_entity.pdbx_description
1 polymer ?
#
loop_
_entity_poly.entity_id
_entity_poly.type
_entity_poly.pdbx_seq_one_letter_code
_entity_poly.pdbx_strand_id
1 'polypeptide(L)'
;MYKKIVLLGILLIVILTGIISVLLFTHQNWNKRNVWLIGCQAQNKKPTDRTEYLHTFFGSQFENYALYSPQTESNSLVNAKFYGNLDNYNNCIKPTTTATLWQNDFTNTQLVIKTNAMDIYNLSAQITNIEELKAKNLEVQFGFNRFIYASNSNTNSGILNPYGINEKLLVPDAITTTSVETIAYSNKVYILWIKLIAQEVVPVGDYQINIELQGQIGQPTAAPLILSTNMINLMVSDLIVPENDVKADFDIYSFFGWTAAYYNNYAVPPGIKDRFDNREYIDYNWSRYWEPEYRYTNNILGMEYFQNPISLNERENKEWHNNWLDGNKVQTFLPWRYDENHQLYIAREDWDNWDYYMNKMADIGFTKALLGGWQAGWNTSWRTNKVWNEKTQDYEAISMNIFNDEGYQNNEWFLQELLKHIKNDEPAWVGKVTPYVYLDELQRGAISEYLNLIKKYDFNRQYIKLAACEFDRAVDYSDPALYDVDILHIFFFDIYNSNNSNFTNLVKIRNEQNYLTGQYFLDADNTFNLIRSEPGVSSYLQLALLKEGAPHYMRYLLNGWVQKNAYWTSDYVENTGIVYISGDTMYAYPSVAYDDITNNFPTPVQFNPSTRLDAIAWGTKLNNKLMYLKKINKISSELYQTLTQYVDQRVKLSKITSHTKFDFNYSNTSLKYNVINSKSFIYQSIAKSGIDEITVVKTISNLVDLYSK
;
A
#
# COMPACT_ATOMS: atom_id res chain seq x y z
N MET A 1 -58.53 30.49 13.77
CA MET A 1 -58.45 29.32 12.86
C MET A 1 -57.05 29.11 12.30
N TYR A 2 -56.43 30.13 11.70
CA TYR A 2 -55.07 30.08 11.14
C TYR A 2 -54.00 29.49 12.07
N LYS A 3 -53.91 29.94 13.33
CA LYS A 3 -52.96 29.40 14.32
C LYS A 3 -53.11 27.89 14.57
N LYS A 4 -54.34 27.36 14.55
CA LYS A 4 -54.60 25.91 14.75
C LYS A 4 -54.17 25.09 13.53
N ILE A 5 -54.37 25.63 12.33
CA ILE A 5 -53.94 24.99 11.06
C ILE A 5 -52.41 24.96 10.99
N VAL A 6 -51.74 26.05 11.35
CA VAL A 6 -50.26 26.12 11.41
C VAL A 6 -49.70 25.15 12.45
N LEU A 7 -50.28 25.10 13.66
CA LEU A 7 -49.89 24.12 14.69
C LEU A 7 -50.08 22.68 14.24
N LEU A 8 -51.17 22.36 13.55
CA LEU A 8 -51.42 21.04 13.00
C LEU A 8 -50.39 20.68 11.92
N GLY A 9 -50.04 21.64 11.05
CA GLY A 9 -49.01 21.47 10.03
C GLY A 9 -47.62 21.23 10.61
N ILE A 10 -47.21 21.98 11.64
CA ILE A 10 -45.94 21.79 12.34
C ILE A 10 -45.91 20.40 13.02
N LEU A 11 -47.01 20.01 13.69
CA LEU A 11 -47.11 18.71 14.34
C LEU A 11 -46.98 17.56 13.32
N LEU A 12 -47.63 17.68 12.16
CA LEU A 12 -47.53 16.72 11.06
C LEU A 12 -46.11 16.61 10.53
N ILE A 13 -45.42 17.74 10.33
CA ILE A 13 -44.02 17.75 9.88
C ILE A 13 -43.13 17.05 10.91
N VAL A 14 -43.25 17.38 12.20
CA VAL A 14 -42.45 16.78 13.28
C VAL A 14 -42.65 15.26 13.34
N ILE A 15 -43.90 14.78 13.25
CA ILE A 15 -44.22 13.35 13.22
C ILE A 15 -43.61 12.69 11.98
N LEU A 16 -43.74 13.31 10.79
CA LEU A 16 -43.17 12.77 9.55
C LEU A 16 -41.64 12.67 9.63
N THR A 17 -40.97 13.72 10.12
CA THR A 17 -39.52 13.71 10.33
C THR A 17 -39.11 12.70 11.40
N GLY A 18 -39.92 12.50 12.44
CA GLY A 18 -39.68 11.47 13.46
C GLY A 18 -39.75 10.06 12.88
N ILE A 19 -40.78 9.76 12.09
CA ILE A 19 -40.94 8.46 11.40
C ILE A 19 -39.82 8.23 10.39
N ILE A 20 -39.48 9.22 9.57
CA ILE A 20 -38.35 9.14 8.62
C ILE A 20 -37.04 8.91 9.37
N SER A 21 -36.81 9.62 10.48
CA SER A 21 -35.59 9.45 11.29
C SER A 21 -35.52 8.04 11.90
N VAL A 22 -36.63 7.51 12.44
CA VAL A 22 -36.67 6.15 12.99
C VAL A 22 -36.50 5.10 11.91
N LEU A 23 -37.12 5.26 10.73
CA LEU A 23 -36.91 4.37 9.59
C LEU A 23 -35.46 4.40 9.09
N LEU A 24 -34.84 5.58 8.98
CA LEU A 24 -33.43 5.72 8.63
C LEU A 24 -32.50 5.10 9.70
N PHE A 25 -32.84 5.24 10.98
CA PHE A 25 -32.04 4.69 12.09
C PHE A 25 -32.19 3.16 12.21
N THR A 26 -33.40 2.62 12.02
CA THR A 26 -33.66 1.17 12.05
C THR A 26 -33.14 0.46 10.79
N HIS A 27 -33.13 1.13 9.63
CA HIS A 27 -32.50 0.64 8.41
C HIS A 27 -31.02 1.00 8.28
N GLN A 28 -30.41 1.64 9.27
CA GLN A 28 -28.98 1.99 9.24
C GLN A 28 -28.08 0.75 9.08
N ASN A 29 -28.57 -0.44 9.46
CA ASN A 29 -27.90 -1.72 9.24
C ASN A 29 -27.90 -2.21 7.77
N TRP A 30 -28.81 -1.75 6.91
CA TRP A 30 -28.85 -2.14 5.49
C TRP A 30 -27.74 -1.49 4.64
N ASN A 31 -27.20 -0.36 5.10
CA ASN A 31 -26.13 0.35 4.38
C ASN A 31 -24.71 -0.15 4.76
N LYS A 32 -24.60 -1.19 5.60
CA LYS A 32 -23.31 -1.75 6.04
C LYS A 32 -22.77 -2.72 5.01
N ARG A 33 -21.50 -2.57 4.61
CA ARG A 33 -20.80 -3.60 3.82
C ARG A 33 -20.63 -4.85 4.67
N ASN A 34 -21.25 -5.95 4.26
CA ASN A 34 -21.00 -7.28 4.81
C ASN A 34 -20.45 -8.18 3.70
N VAL A 35 -19.24 -8.71 3.89
CA VAL A 35 -18.57 -9.62 2.96
C VAL A 35 -18.79 -11.03 3.48
N TRP A 36 -19.74 -11.75 2.89
CA TRP A 36 -19.97 -13.16 3.21
C TRP A 36 -19.39 -14.03 2.10
N LEU A 37 -18.39 -14.85 2.43
CA LEU A 37 -17.72 -15.68 1.43
C LEU A 37 -18.62 -16.84 0.99
N ILE A 38 -18.84 -16.99 -0.30
CA ILE A 38 -19.63 -18.09 -0.87
C ILE A 38 -18.77 -18.75 -1.94
N GLY A 39 -18.67 -20.07 -1.96
CA GLY A 39 -17.99 -20.76 -3.05
C GLY A 39 -18.80 -20.75 -4.35
N CYS A 40 -18.63 -21.80 -5.14
CA CYS A 40 -19.28 -21.92 -6.44
C CYS A 40 -20.67 -22.57 -6.32
N GLN A 41 -21.54 -22.26 -7.27
CA GLN A 41 -22.76 -23.02 -7.45
C GLN A 41 -22.43 -24.46 -7.86
N ALA A 42 -23.24 -25.41 -7.39
CA ALA A 42 -23.06 -26.82 -7.73
C ALA A 42 -23.13 -27.01 -9.25
N GLN A 43 -22.08 -27.64 -9.80
CA GLN A 43 -22.03 -28.00 -11.22
C GLN A 43 -22.28 -29.50 -11.38
N ASN A 44 -22.80 -29.90 -12.54
CA ASN A 44 -23.02 -31.32 -12.85
C ASN A 44 -21.72 -32.13 -13.01
N LYS A 45 -20.56 -31.45 -13.19
CA LYS A 45 -19.24 -32.09 -13.24
C LYS A 45 -18.69 -32.24 -11.82
N LYS A 46 -18.20 -33.45 -11.47
CA LYS A 46 -17.40 -33.66 -10.26
C LYS A 46 -15.98 -33.10 -10.49
N PRO A 47 -15.38 -32.40 -9.51
CA PRO A 47 -14.00 -31.93 -9.62
C PRO A 47 -13.04 -33.11 -9.73
N THR A 48 -12.03 -33.02 -10.59
CA THR A 48 -10.97 -34.03 -10.75
C THR A 48 -9.83 -33.85 -9.75
N ASP A 49 -9.70 -32.64 -9.19
CA ASP A 49 -8.71 -32.21 -8.19
C ASP A 49 -9.17 -32.42 -6.74
N ARG A 50 -10.41 -32.86 -6.54
CA ARG A 50 -10.96 -33.11 -5.22
C ARG A 50 -10.46 -34.45 -4.70
N THR A 51 -9.59 -34.40 -3.70
CA THR A 51 -9.21 -35.56 -2.89
C THR A 51 -10.09 -35.64 -1.64
N GLU A 52 -9.98 -36.74 -0.89
CA GLU A 52 -10.61 -36.82 0.43
C GLU A 52 -10.00 -35.84 1.44
N TYR A 53 -8.78 -35.34 1.18
CA TYR A 53 -8.01 -34.50 2.10
C TYR A 53 -8.17 -33.01 1.82
N LEU A 54 -8.16 -32.60 0.55
CA LEU A 54 -8.28 -31.20 0.17
C LEU A 54 -8.93 -31.00 -1.20
N HIS A 55 -9.28 -29.75 -1.49
CA HIS A 55 -9.75 -29.28 -2.80
C HIS A 55 -9.08 -27.94 -3.11
N THR A 56 -8.68 -27.75 -4.37
CA THR A 56 -7.98 -26.54 -4.82
C THR A 56 -8.68 -25.87 -5.99
N PHE A 57 -8.54 -24.55 -6.09
CA PHE A 57 -8.89 -23.79 -7.30
C PHE A 57 -8.14 -22.46 -7.35
N PHE A 58 -7.89 -21.95 -8.56
CA PHE A 58 -7.32 -20.61 -8.71
C PHE A 58 -8.35 -19.52 -8.45
N GLY A 59 -7.98 -18.59 -7.58
CA GLY A 59 -8.70 -17.35 -7.29
C GLY A 59 -8.09 -16.14 -8.00
N SER A 60 -8.85 -15.05 -8.02
CA SER A 60 -8.39 -13.74 -8.49
C SER A 60 -7.60 -13.03 -7.41
N GLN A 61 -6.43 -12.45 -7.69
CA GLN A 61 -5.65 -11.64 -6.72
C GLN A 61 -6.44 -10.46 -6.09
N PHE A 62 -7.54 -10.03 -6.72
CA PHE A 62 -8.37 -8.90 -6.26
C PHE A 62 -9.39 -9.23 -5.16
N GLU A 63 -9.53 -10.49 -4.76
CA GLU A 63 -10.57 -10.96 -3.83
C GLU A 63 -9.97 -11.75 -2.67
N ASN A 64 -10.62 -11.69 -1.51
CA ASN A 64 -10.40 -12.55 -0.37
C ASN A 64 -11.18 -13.85 -0.56
N TYR A 65 -10.52 -14.98 -0.35
CA TYR A 65 -11.16 -16.30 -0.38
C TYR A 65 -11.16 -16.98 0.99
N ALA A 66 -10.55 -16.38 2.00
CA ALA A 66 -10.55 -16.87 3.36
C ALA A 66 -10.73 -15.70 4.34
N LEU A 67 -11.79 -15.73 5.13
CA LEU A 67 -12.04 -14.81 6.22
C LEU A 67 -12.54 -15.63 7.41
N TYR A 68 -12.09 -15.31 8.61
CA TYR A 68 -12.52 -16.00 9.82
C TYR A 68 -12.92 -15.03 10.91
N SER A 69 -14.00 -15.33 11.63
CA SER A 69 -14.33 -14.67 12.88
C SER A 69 -13.59 -15.39 14.02
N PRO A 70 -12.59 -14.74 14.65
CA PRO A 70 -11.88 -15.34 15.78
C PRO A 70 -12.71 -15.23 17.06
N GLN A 71 -12.54 -16.20 17.98
CA GLN A 71 -13.21 -16.18 19.30
C GLN A 71 -12.44 -15.37 20.34
N THR A 72 -11.14 -15.20 20.13
CA THR A 72 -10.21 -14.47 21.00
C THR A 72 -9.28 -13.61 20.17
N GLU A 73 -8.54 -12.71 20.81
CA GLU A 73 -7.51 -11.91 20.13
C GLU A 73 -6.30 -12.80 19.81
N SER A 74 -6.26 -13.34 18.59
CA SER A 74 -5.25 -14.29 18.13
C SER A 74 -5.31 -14.40 16.61
N ASN A 75 -4.21 -14.76 15.96
CA ASN A 75 -4.17 -15.10 14.53
C ASN A 75 -4.37 -16.60 14.23
N SER A 76 -4.67 -17.42 15.23
CA SER A 76 -4.84 -18.87 15.06
C SER A 76 -6.17 -19.24 14.41
N LEU A 77 -6.13 -20.15 13.44
CA LEU A 77 -7.33 -20.70 12.80
C LEU A 77 -8.04 -21.79 13.61
N VAL A 78 -7.41 -22.37 14.64
CA VAL A 78 -7.91 -23.56 15.38
C VAL A 78 -9.38 -23.39 15.79
N ASN A 79 -9.68 -22.31 16.50
CA ASN A 79 -11.01 -22.01 17.02
C ASN A 79 -11.74 -20.91 16.23
N ALA A 80 -11.19 -20.49 15.08
CA ALA A 80 -11.78 -19.44 14.27
C ALA A 80 -12.89 -20.00 13.37
N LYS A 81 -14.03 -19.31 13.28
CA LYS A 81 -15.18 -19.71 12.47
C LYS A 81 -15.05 -19.12 11.08
N PHE A 82 -15.16 -19.94 10.03
CA PHE A 82 -15.14 -19.45 8.66
C PHE A 82 -16.30 -18.46 8.42
N TYR A 83 -15.98 -17.30 7.87
CA TYR A 83 -16.92 -16.21 7.61
C TYR A 83 -17.55 -16.37 6.23
N GLY A 84 -18.29 -17.46 6.05
CA GLY A 84 -18.84 -17.83 4.76
C GLY A 84 -19.52 -19.20 4.73
N ASN A 85 -19.92 -19.62 3.53
CA ASN A 85 -20.36 -20.97 3.24
C ASN A 85 -19.20 -21.81 2.69
N LEU A 86 -18.51 -22.50 3.60
CA LEU A 86 -17.36 -23.35 3.29
C LEU A 86 -17.72 -24.52 2.36
N ASP A 87 -18.92 -25.09 2.48
CA ASP A 87 -19.32 -26.27 1.72
C ASP A 87 -19.39 -26.00 0.21
N ASN A 88 -19.74 -24.77 -0.17
CA ASN A 88 -19.80 -24.37 -1.57
C ASN A 88 -18.44 -24.30 -2.25
N TYR A 89 -17.33 -24.26 -1.51
CA TYR A 89 -16.00 -24.24 -2.09
C TYR A 89 -15.69 -25.56 -2.82
N ASN A 90 -16.28 -26.68 -2.40
CA ASN A 90 -16.11 -27.98 -3.06
C ASN A 90 -16.67 -28.02 -4.50
N ASN A 91 -17.42 -27.00 -4.92
CA ASN A 91 -17.98 -26.88 -6.26
C ASN A 91 -17.08 -26.08 -7.20
N CYS A 92 -15.96 -25.54 -6.72
CA CYS A 92 -15.11 -24.64 -7.49
C CYS A 92 -14.05 -25.38 -8.29
N ILE A 93 -14.32 -25.58 -9.58
CA ILE A 93 -13.44 -26.39 -10.43
C ILE A 93 -12.61 -25.45 -11.32
N LYS A 94 -11.42 -25.07 -10.84
CA LYS A 94 -10.45 -24.28 -11.62
C LYS A 94 -9.00 -24.64 -11.28
N PRO A 95 -8.54 -25.88 -11.60
CA PRO A 95 -7.17 -26.33 -11.35
C PRO A 95 -6.13 -25.70 -12.29
N THR A 96 -6.59 -24.98 -13.32
CA THR A 96 -5.74 -24.27 -14.27
C THR A 96 -6.19 -22.82 -14.40
N THR A 97 -5.24 -21.90 -14.48
CA THR A 97 -5.50 -20.48 -14.78
C THR A 97 -4.56 -19.97 -15.87
N THR A 98 -4.90 -18.81 -16.44
CA THR A 98 -4.05 -18.12 -17.41
C THR A 98 -3.64 -16.77 -16.83
N ALA A 99 -2.39 -16.38 -17.04
CA ALA A 99 -1.85 -15.08 -16.68
C ALA A 99 -1.11 -14.46 -17.87
N THR A 100 -1.09 -13.13 -17.92
CA THR A 100 -0.33 -12.34 -18.89
C THR A 100 0.72 -11.54 -18.14
N LEU A 101 1.94 -11.48 -18.67
CA LEU A 101 3.06 -10.75 -18.10
C LEU A 101 3.77 -9.95 -19.19
N TRP A 102 4.06 -8.68 -18.92
CA TRP A 102 4.87 -7.84 -19.80
C TRP A 102 6.35 -7.96 -19.42
N GLN A 103 7.24 -7.41 -20.23
CA GLN A 103 8.65 -7.30 -19.88
C GLN A 103 8.83 -6.33 -18.70
N ASN A 104 9.78 -6.61 -17.80
CA ASN A 104 10.09 -5.79 -16.61
C ASN A 104 8.85 -5.45 -15.75
N ASP A 105 8.04 -6.47 -15.48
CA ASP A 105 6.73 -6.34 -14.85
C ASP A 105 6.45 -7.53 -13.94
N PHE A 106 5.35 -7.47 -13.20
CA PHE A 106 4.86 -8.59 -12.40
C PHE A 106 3.34 -8.77 -12.53
N THR A 107 2.88 -9.98 -12.25
CA THR A 107 1.45 -10.31 -12.11
C THR A 107 1.25 -11.31 -10.99
N ASN A 108 0.09 -11.31 -10.35
CA ASN A 108 -0.20 -12.23 -9.25
C ASN A 108 -1.45 -13.06 -9.51
N THR A 109 -1.48 -14.21 -8.86
CA THR A 109 -2.65 -15.05 -8.71
C THR A 109 -2.61 -15.69 -7.32
N GLN A 110 -3.68 -16.39 -6.96
CA GLN A 110 -3.72 -17.16 -5.72
C GLN A 110 -4.31 -18.53 -5.96
N LEU A 111 -3.74 -19.54 -5.31
CA LEU A 111 -4.31 -20.88 -5.23
C LEU A 111 -5.05 -21.00 -3.89
N VAL A 112 -6.37 -21.19 -3.98
CA VAL A 112 -7.24 -21.39 -2.82
C VAL A 112 -7.22 -22.86 -2.45
N ILE A 113 -6.90 -23.18 -1.20
CA ILE A 113 -6.72 -24.54 -0.71
C ILE A 113 -7.72 -24.79 0.43
N LYS A 114 -8.77 -25.54 0.14
CA LYS A 114 -9.79 -25.92 1.13
C LYS A 114 -9.49 -27.32 1.67
N THR A 115 -9.15 -27.41 2.96
CA THR A 115 -8.96 -28.69 3.65
C THR A 115 -10.33 -29.34 3.97
N ASN A 116 -10.36 -30.66 3.99
CA ASN A 116 -11.55 -31.46 4.27
C ASN A 116 -11.52 -32.01 5.70
N ALA A 117 -11.89 -33.26 5.90
CA ALA A 117 -12.21 -33.83 7.21
C ALA A 117 -10.98 -34.16 8.08
N MET A 118 -9.76 -33.97 7.58
CA MET A 118 -8.52 -34.34 8.29
C MET A 118 -7.52 -33.19 8.28
N ASP A 119 -6.79 -33.07 9.38
CA ASP A 119 -5.64 -32.17 9.47
C ASP A 119 -4.51 -32.71 8.59
N ILE A 120 -3.76 -31.80 7.97
CA ILE A 120 -2.63 -32.11 7.11
C ILE A 120 -1.39 -31.51 7.75
N TYR A 121 -0.43 -32.35 8.08
CA TYR A 121 0.86 -31.93 8.64
C TYR A 121 1.84 -31.63 7.52
N ASN A 122 2.62 -30.55 7.69
CA ASN A 122 3.62 -30.09 6.74
C ASN A 122 3.07 -29.98 5.31
N LEU A 123 1.91 -29.33 5.16
CA LEU A 123 1.34 -29.03 3.85
C LEU A 123 2.30 -28.10 3.11
N SER A 124 2.93 -28.60 2.06
CA SER A 124 3.96 -27.89 1.31
C SER A 124 3.50 -27.65 -0.13
N ALA A 125 3.91 -26.51 -0.67
CA ALA A 125 3.78 -26.17 -2.08
C ALA A 125 5.15 -26.19 -2.75
N GLN A 126 5.21 -26.70 -3.97
CA GLN A 126 6.42 -26.66 -4.79
C GLN A 126 6.10 -26.36 -6.26
N ILE A 127 7.01 -25.66 -6.94
CA ILE A 127 6.96 -25.45 -8.38
C ILE A 127 7.89 -26.48 -9.04
N THR A 128 7.34 -27.48 -9.70
CA THR A 128 8.11 -28.66 -10.16
C THR A 128 9.08 -28.34 -11.31
N ASN A 129 8.88 -27.23 -12.00
CA ASN A 129 9.73 -26.77 -13.11
C ASN A 129 10.40 -25.41 -12.83
N ILE A 130 10.66 -25.07 -11.55
CA ILE A 130 11.21 -23.77 -11.16
C ILE A 130 12.57 -23.44 -11.80
N GLU A 131 13.45 -24.43 -11.95
CA GLU A 131 14.80 -24.23 -12.51
C GLU A 131 14.75 -23.94 -14.03
N GLU A 132 13.77 -24.50 -14.75
CA GLU A 132 13.52 -24.17 -16.15
C GLU A 132 13.08 -22.71 -16.30
N LEU A 133 12.19 -22.25 -15.43
CA LEU A 133 11.67 -20.88 -15.44
C LEU A 133 12.79 -19.86 -15.12
N LYS A 134 13.60 -20.13 -14.09
CA LYS A 134 14.75 -19.30 -13.73
C LYS A 134 15.76 -19.16 -14.88
N ALA A 135 16.02 -20.25 -15.61
CA ALA A 135 16.90 -20.23 -16.78
C ALA A 135 16.37 -19.36 -17.94
N LYS A 136 15.12 -18.91 -17.85
CA LYS A 136 14.46 -18.00 -18.80
C LYS A 136 14.24 -16.61 -18.21
N ASN A 137 14.87 -16.31 -17.06
CA ASN A 137 14.71 -15.08 -16.29
C ASN A 137 13.26 -14.84 -15.79
N LEU A 138 12.48 -15.92 -15.66
CA LEU A 138 11.17 -15.89 -15.00
C LEU A 138 11.32 -16.30 -13.55
N GLU A 139 11.04 -15.36 -12.65
CA GLU A 139 11.01 -15.62 -11.23
C GLU A 139 9.56 -15.91 -10.78
N VAL A 140 9.40 -16.92 -9.92
CA VAL A 140 8.15 -17.25 -9.26
C VAL A 140 8.36 -17.17 -7.76
N GLN A 141 7.72 -16.18 -7.12
CA GLN A 141 7.67 -16.04 -5.67
C GLN A 141 6.33 -16.59 -5.18
N PHE A 142 6.35 -17.44 -4.16
CA PHE A 142 5.13 -18.01 -3.61
C PHE A 142 5.27 -18.36 -2.13
N GLY A 143 4.14 -18.35 -1.42
CA GLY A 143 4.07 -18.75 -0.03
C GLY A 143 2.66 -18.64 0.52
N PHE A 144 2.42 -19.27 1.67
CA PHE A 144 1.13 -19.20 2.34
C PHE A 144 0.94 -17.80 2.94
N ASN A 145 -0.22 -17.20 2.69
CA ASN A 145 -0.57 -15.96 3.38
C ASN A 145 -0.78 -16.25 4.85
N ARG A 146 -0.12 -15.46 5.69
CA ARG A 146 -0.38 -15.48 7.12
C ARG A 146 -1.66 -14.70 7.40
N PHE A 147 -2.50 -15.28 8.24
CA PHE A 147 -3.70 -14.63 8.74
C PHE A 147 -3.32 -13.56 9.76
N ILE A 148 -3.87 -12.37 9.58
CA ILE A 148 -3.64 -11.21 10.42
C ILE A 148 -4.94 -10.88 11.13
N TYR A 149 -4.86 -10.73 12.44
CA TYR A 149 -5.98 -10.25 13.25
C TYR A 149 -6.24 -8.77 12.95
N ALA A 150 -7.51 -8.46 12.72
CA ALA A 150 -8.01 -7.12 12.55
C ALA A 150 -9.18 -6.90 13.52
N SER A 151 -9.01 -5.99 14.48
CA SER A 151 -10.07 -5.66 15.42
C SER A 151 -11.31 -5.06 14.75
N ASN A 152 -12.42 -5.05 15.50
CA ASN A 152 -13.59 -4.29 15.10
C ASN A 152 -13.29 -2.79 15.24
N SER A 153 -13.76 -2.03 14.26
CA SER A 153 -13.66 -0.57 14.25
C SER A 153 -14.64 0.06 15.23
N ASN A 154 -14.27 0.08 16.51
CA ASN A 154 -14.83 1.02 17.47
C ASN A 154 -13.79 2.12 17.68
N THR A 155 -14.03 3.30 17.12
CA THR A 155 -13.36 4.50 17.63
C THR A 155 -13.89 4.75 19.05
N ASN A 156 -13.07 5.30 19.96
CA ASN A 156 -13.50 5.64 21.33
C ASN A 156 -14.70 6.62 21.37
N SER A 157 -15.02 7.27 20.24
CA SER A 157 -16.22 8.09 20.02
C SER A 157 -17.50 7.29 19.76
N GLY A 158 -17.45 5.95 19.79
CA GLY A 158 -18.62 5.07 19.59
C GLY A 158 -19.15 5.07 18.15
N ILE A 159 -18.40 5.62 17.20
CA ILE A 159 -18.79 5.66 15.80
C ILE A 159 -18.35 4.34 15.16
N LEU A 160 -19.33 3.49 14.89
CA LEU A 160 -19.14 2.30 14.05
C LEU A 160 -18.70 2.74 12.67
N ASN A 161 -17.68 2.09 12.14
CA ASN A 161 -17.22 2.33 10.79
C ASN A 161 -18.35 2.06 9.76
N PRO A 162 -18.85 3.08 9.04
CA PRO A 162 -20.08 2.94 8.27
C PRO A 162 -19.92 2.09 6.99
N TYR A 163 -18.71 1.85 6.50
CA TYR A 163 -18.51 1.29 5.15
C TYR A 163 -17.69 -0.03 5.10
N GLY A 164 -17.37 -0.66 6.25
CA GLY A 164 -16.51 -1.86 6.32
C GLY A 164 -17.12 -3.00 7.13
N ILE A 165 -16.48 -4.19 7.09
CA ILE A 165 -16.88 -5.33 7.91
C ILE A 165 -16.64 -5.00 9.38
N ASN A 166 -17.69 -4.71 10.14
CA ASN A 166 -17.61 -4.33 11.57
C ASN A 166 -17.44 -5.53 12.51
N GLU A 167 -16.85 -6.61 12.02
CA GLU A 167 -16.49 -7.77 12.82
C GLU A 167 -14.97 -7.83 13.01
N LYS A 168 -14.56 -8.44 14.12
CA LYS A 168 -13.18 -8.89 14.28
C LYS A 168 -12.95 -9.99 13.26
N LEU A 169 -11.89 -9.89 12.49
CA LEU A 169 -11.60 -10.84 11.42
C LEU A 169 -10.14 -11.28 11.47
N LEU A 170 -9.91 -12.50 10.99
CA LEU A 170 -8.62 -12.93 10.49
C LEU A 170 -8.64 -12.82 8.98
N VAL A 171 -7.72 -12.03 8.45
CA VAL A 171 -7.58 -11.76 7.02
C VAL A 171 -6.24 -12.30 6.53
N PRO A 172 -6.17 -13.05 5.42
CA PRO A 172 -4.92 -13.56 4.85
C PRO A 172 -4.16 -12.44 4.12
N ASP A 173 -3.65 -11.46 4.87
CA ASP A 173 -3.06 -10.24 4.30
C ASP A 173 -1.53 -10.29 4.16
N ALA A 174 -0.81 -10.92 5.09
CA ALA A 174 0.66 -10.94 5.02
C ALA A 174 1.14 -12.02 4.05
N ILE A 175 1.70 -11.60 2.91
CA ILE A 175 2.33 -12.47 1.93
C ILE A 175 3.68 -12.92 2.50
N THR A 176 3.89 -14.23 2.57
CA THR A 176 5.14 -14.81 3.06
C THR A 176 5.85 -15.54 1.92
N THR A 177 7.13 -15.90 2.13
CA THR A 177 7.85 -16.87 1.28
C THR A 177 7.84 -18.27 1.88
N THR A 178 7.03 -18.51 2.90
CA THR A 178 6.91 -19.81 3.55
C THR A 178 6.07 -20.73 2.68
N SER A 179 6.71 -21.71 2.06
CA SER A 179 6.04 -22.71 1.21
C SER A 179 5.45 -23.88 1.99
N VAL A 180 5.55 -23.89 3.32
CA VAL A 180 5.09 -24.97 4.20
C VAL A 180 4.18 -24.44 5.31
N GLU A 181 2.95 -24.94 5.36
CA GLU A 181 2.06 -24.79 6.50
C GLU A 181 2.25 -26.00 7.43
N THR A 182 2.82 -25.78 8.62
CA THR A 182 3.19 -26.85 9.57
C THR A 182 1.98 -27.70 9.95
N ILE A 183 0.82 -27.07 10.18
CA ILE A 183 -0.44 -27.76 10.43
C ILE A 183 -1.57 -27.04 9.69
N ALA A 184 -2.02 -27.63 8.59
CA ALA A 184 -3.23 -27.19 7.91
C ALA A 184 -4.45 -27.90 8.54
N TYR A 185 -5.18 -27.19 9.40
CA TYR A 185 -6.33 -27.72 10.12
C TYR A 185 -7.46 -28.10 9.16
N SER A 186 -8.19 -29.16 9.52
CA SER A 186 -9.38 -29.63 8.84
C SER A 186 -10.46 -28.56 8.72
N ASN A 187 -11.21 -28.61 7.61
CA ASN A 187 -12.30 -27.68 7.29
C ASN A 187 -11.92 -26.20 7.36
N LYS A 188 -10.75 -25.85 6.82
CA LYS A 188 -10.25 -24.49 6.67
C LYS A 188 -9.91 -24.20 5.21
N VAL A 189 -9.63 -22.93 4.92
CA VAL A 189 -9.20 -22.40 3.65
C VAL A 189 -7.90 -21.68 3.89
N TYR A 190 -6.88 -22.08 3.14
CA TYR A 190 -5.57 -21.46 3.10
C TYR A 190 -5.37 -20.82 1.73
N ILE A 191 -4.59 -19.74 1.69
CA ILE A 191 -4.28 -19.01 0.47
C ILE A 191 -2.79 -19.17 0.21
N LEU A 192 -2.44 -19.75 -0.95
CA LEU A 192 -1.09 -19.70 -1.48
C LEU A 192 -1.02 -18.53 -2.47
N TRP A 193 -0.32 -17.46 -2.10
CA TRP A 193 -0.08 -16.32 -2.99
C TRP A 193 1.05 -16.65 -3.96
N ILE A 194 0.87 -16.30 -5.23
CA ILE A 194 1.82 -16.63 -6.29
C ILE A 194 2.05 -15.36 -7.12
N LYS A 195 3.28 -14.86 -7.11
CA LYS A 195 3.74 -13.71 -7.87
C LYS A 195 4.69 -14.19 -8.98
N LEU A 196 4.43 -13.74 -10.19
CA LEU A 196 5.20 -14.05 -11.40
C LEU A 196 5.90 -12.77 -11.84
N ILE A 197 7.22 -12.82 -11.98
CA ILE A 197 8.07 -11.65 -12.23
C ILE A 197 8.92 -11.92 -13.47
N ALA A 198 8.94 -10.95 -14.38
CA ALA A 198 9.89 -10.91 -15.48
C ALA A 198 11.08 -10.05 -15.05
N GLN A 199 12.16 -10.72 -14.62
CA GLN A 199 13.42 -10.04 -14.34
C GLN A 199 14.14 -9.86 -15.68
N GLU A 200 14.38 -8.63 -16.12
CA GLU A 200 15.01 -8.35 -17.42
C GLU A 200 14.17 -8.80 -18.64
N VAL A 201 14.81 -8.82 -19.83
CA VAL A 201 14.17 -9.24 -21.08
C VAL A 201 13.99 -10.76 -21.08
N VAL A 202 12.78 -11.21 -20.75
CA VAL A 202 12.34 -12.61 -20.81
C VAL A 202 11.96 -12.95 -22.26
N PRO A 203 12.32 -14.15 -22.79
CA PRO A 203 11.86 -14.55 -24.11
C PRO A 203 10.33 -14.54 -24.22
N VAL A 204 9.82 -13.97 -25.30
CA VAL A 204 8.37 -13.91 -25.57
C VAL A 204 7.86 -15.31 -25.84
N GLY A 205 6.73 -15.69 -25.24
CA GLY A 205 6.14 -17.01 -25.44
C GLY A 205 5.18 -17.46 -24.35
N ASP A 206 4.71 -18.69 -24.50
CA ASP A 206 3.86 -19.37 -23.53
C ASP A 206 4.69 -20.29 -22.63
N TYR A 207 4.46 -20.18 -21.33
CA TYR A 207 5.13 -20.93 -20.28
C TYR A 207 4.09 -21.66 -19.43
N GLN A 208 4.46 -22.82 -18.92
CA GLN A 208 3.67 -23.55 -17.94
C GLN A 208 4.36 -23.49 -16.59
N ILE A 209 3.60 -23.22 -15.53
CA ILE A 209 4.08 -23.25 -14.15
C ILE A 209 3.28 -24.32 -13.43
N ASN A 210 3.96 -25.38 -13.01
CA ASN A 210 3.34 -26.55 -12.42
C ASN A 210 3.50 -26.51 -10.90
N ILE A 211 2.37 -26.42 -10.20
CA ILE A 211 2.30 -26.32 -8.74
C ILE A 211 1.86 -27.66 -8.19
N GLU A 212 2.65 -28.24 -7.31
CA GLU A 212 2.31 -29.47 -6.61
C GLU A 212 2.17 -29.19 -5.11
N LEU A 213 1.08 -29.71 -4.52
CA LEU A 213 0.86 -29.70 -3.08
C LEU A 213 1.14 -31.09 -2.52
N GLN A 214 1.95 -31.15 -1.47
CA GLN A 214 2.26 -32.39 -0.74
C GLN A 214 1.99 -32.23 0.75
N GLY A 215 1.67 -33.30 1.45
CA GLY A 215 1.51 -33.25 2.91
C GLY A 215 1.34 -34.62 3.54
N GLN A 216 1.36 -34.65 4.87
CA GLN A 216 1.27 -35.88 5.67
C GLN A 216 -0.09 -35.95 6.36
N ILE A 217 -0.78 -37.08 6.19
CA ILE A 217 -2.16 -37.25 6.67
C ILE A 217 -2.18 -37.99 8.01
N GLY A 218 -2.94 -37.46 8.97
CA GLY A 218 -3.27 -38.13 10.23
C GLY A 218 -2.17 -38.11 11.29
N GLN A 219 -0.88 -38.05 10.91
CA GLN A 219 0.23 -37.89 11.84
C GLN A 219 1.47 -37.23 11.19
N PRO A 220 2.28 -36.46 11.94
CA PRO A 220 3.45 -35.73 11.40
C PRO A 220 4.58 -36.61 10.86
N THR A 221 4.58 -37.91 11.17
CA THR A 221 5.65 -38.85 10.79
C THR A 221 5.30 -39.71 9.57
N ALA A 222 4.10 -39.56 9.00
CA ALA A 222 3.70 -40.31 7.81
C ALA A 222 4.54 -39.89 6.59
N ALA A 223 4.59 -40.75 5.57
CA ALA A 223 5.19 -40.38 4.29
C ALA A 223 4.35 -39.27 3.62
N PRO A 224 4.98 -38.24 3.01
CA PRO A 224 4.25 -37.20 2.30
C PRO A 224 3.54 -37.78 1.07
N LEU A 225 2.29 -37.37 0.86
CA LEU A 225 1.47 -37.73 -0.29
C LEU A 225 1.32 -36.51 -1.20
N ILE A 226 1.26 -36.72 -2.51
CA ILE A 226 0.84 -35.68 -3.46
C ILE A 226 -0.68 -35.51 -3.30
N LEU A 227 -1.11 -34.30 -2.95
CA LEU A 227 -2.48 -33.99 -2.61
C LEU A 227 -3.22 -33.26 -3.74
N SER A 228 -2.51 -32.47 -4.55
CA SER A 228 -3.07 -31.78 -5.72
C SER A 228 -1.96 -31.33 -6.67
N THR A 229 -2.30 -31.22 -7.95
CA THR A 229 -1.46 -30.60 -9.00
C THR A 229 -2.28 -29.53 -9.70
N ASN A 230 -1.69 -28.35 -9.88
CA ASN A 230 -2.33 -27.18 -10.47
C ASN A 230 -1.39 -26.54 -11.48
N MET A 231 -1.93 -25.80 -12.44
CA MET A 231 -1.15 -25.24 -13.55
C MET A 231 -1.48 -23.78 -13.81
N ILE A 232 -0.47 -22.95 -14.01
CA ILE A 232 -0.63 -21.60 -14.57
C ILE A 232 -0.08 -21.63 -16.00
N ASN A 233 -0.90 -21.25 -16.97
CA ASN A 233 -0.45 -20.94 -18.33
C ASN A 233 -0.10 -19.45 -18.37
N LEU A 234 1.19 -19.15 -18.43
CA LEU A 234 1.72 -17.79 -18.46
C LEU A 234 2.07 -17.39 -19.89
N MET A 235 1.49 -16.31 -20.40
CA MET A 235 1.91 -15.70 -21.66
C MET A 235 2.78 -14.47 -21.35
N VAL A 236 4.02 -14.50 -21.85
CA VAL A 236 4.96 -13.37 -21.78
C VAL A 236 4.87 -12.58 -23.09
N SER A 237 4.46 -11.32 -22.98
CA SER A 237 4.33 -10.37 -24.09
C SER A 237 5.66 -9.69 -24.40
N ASP A 238 5.81 -9.17 -25.61
CA ASP A 238 6.94 -8.33 -26.03
C ASP A 238 6.80 -6.86 -25.58
N LEU A 239 5.65 -6.51 -25.01
CA LEU A 239 5.37 -5.16 -24.55
C LEU A 239 6.16 -4.80 -23.28
N ILE A 240 6.65 -3.57 -23.25
CA ILE A 240 7.24 -2.89 -22.10
C ILE A 240 6.66 -1.48 -22.05
N VAL A 241 6.37 -0.96 -20.85
CA VAL A 241 6.05 0.47 -20.69
C VAL A 241 7.38 1.23 -20.64
N PRO A 242 7.71 2.10 -21.60
CA PRO A 242 8.90 2.92 -21.53
C PRO A 242 8.87 3.83 -20.31
N GLU A 243 10.02 4.09 -19.68
CA GLU A 243 10.10 4.95 -18.48
C GLU A 243 9.46 6.33 -18.69
N ASN A 244 9.70 6.95 -19.86
CA ASN A 244 9.10 8.25 -20.23
C ASN A 244 7.57 8.23 -20.39
N ASP A 245 6.96 7.04 -20.44
CA ASP A 245 5.51 6.83 -20.57
C ASP A 245 4.83 6.43 -19.26
N VAL A 246 5.59 6.30 -18.17
CA VAL A 246 5.05 6.12 -16.83
C VAL A 246 4.27 7.40 -16.46
N LYS A 247 2.99 7.23 -16.13
CA LYS A 247 2.09 8.32 -15.73
C LYS A 247 1.55 8.13 -14.32
N ALA A 248 1.35 6.90 -13.90
CA ALA A 248 0.90 6.54 -12.57
C ALA A 248 2.08 6.06 -11.71
N ASP A 249 2.03 6.39 -10.44
CA ASP A 249 3.07 6.13 -9.46
C ASP A 249 2.44 6.00 -8.05
N PHE A 250 3.16 5.46 -7.09
CA PHE A 250 2.76 5.37 -5.70
C PHE A 250 3.94 5.58 -4.75
N ASP A 251 3.64 6.18 -3.60
CA ASP A 251 4.57 6.37 -2.50
C ASP A 251 3.94 5.88 -1.21
N ILE A 252 4.65 5.02 -0.47
CA ILE A 252 4.23 4.56 0.85
C ILE A 252 5.40 4.70 1.80
N TYR A 253 5.21 5.49 2.85
CA TYR A 253 6.33 5.93 3.68
C TYR A 253 6.89 4.77 4.49
N SER A 254 8.11 4.36 4.16
CA SER A 254 8.91 3.47 4.99
C SER A 254 9.83 4.28 5.89
N PHE A 255 9.81 3.98 7.19
CA PHE A 255 10.73 4.56 8.16
C PHE A 255 11.74 3.50 8.61
N PHE A 256 13.01 3.66 8.21
CA PHE A 256 14.07 2.68 8.52
C PHE A 256 14.24 2.45 10.03
N GLY A 257 14.03 3.48 10.84
CA GLY A 257 14.13 3.40 12.30
C GLY A 257 13.09 2.50 12.95
N TRP A 258 11.89 2.36 12.36
CA TRP A 258 10.86 1.46 12.87
C TRP A 258 11.24 0.00 12.66
N THR A 259 11.72 -0.33 11.47
CA THR A 259 12.23 -1.66 11.14
C THR A 259 13.39 -2.03 12.06
N ALA A 260 14.37 -1.12 12.24
CA ALA A 260 15.52 -1.37 13.12
C ALA A 260 15.13 -1.49 14.59
N ALA A 261 14.25 -0.62 15.10
CA ALA A 261 13.80 -0.67 16.49
C ALA A 261 13.05 -1.97 16.81
N TYR A 262 12.20 -2.46 15.89
CA TYR A 262 11.50 -3.73 16.05
C TYR A 262 12.49 -4.89 16.16
N TYR A 263 13.39 -5.05 15.18
CA TYR A 263 14.30 -6.20 15.12
C TYR A 263 15.46 -6.14 16.11
N ASN A 264 15.89 -4.95 16.53
CA ASN A 264 16.94 -4.81 17.56
C ASN A 264 16.38 -4.70 18.98
N ASN A 265 15.04 -4.70 19.16
CA ASN A 265 14.39 -4.57 20.47
C ASN A 265 14.88 -3.32 21.23
N TYR A 266 14.99 -2.19 20.51
CA TYR A 266 15.49 -0.92 21.07
C TYR A 266 16.83 -1.05 21.81
N ALA A 267 17.71 -1.94 21.36
CA ALA A 267 19.00 -2.21 21.99
C ALA A 267 20.13 -2.22 20.97
N VAL A 268 21.36 -1.99 21.46
CA VAL A 268 22.58 -2.18 20.67
C VAL A 268 22.85 -3.69 20.58
N PRO A 269 22.88 -4.29 19.38
CA PRO A 269 23.14 -5.72 19.22
C PRO A 269 24.54 -6.14 19.70
N PRO A 270 24.72 -7.39 20.16
CA PRO A 270 26.04 -7.91 20.48
C PRO A 270 26.98 -7.87 19.27
N GLY A 271 28.21 -7.40 19.48
CA GLY A 271 29.25 -7.34 18.44
C GLY A 271 29.39 -6.00 17.72
N ILE A 272 28.50 -5.05 17.97
CA ILE A 272 28.70 -3.63 17.59
C ILE A 272 29.89 -3.09 18.37
N LYS A 273 30.86 -2.52 17.67
CA LYS A 273 32.11 -2.00 18.26
C LYS A 273 31.90 -0.62 18.84
N ASP A 274 31.25 0.26 18.09
CA ASP A 274 30.92 1.61 18.52
C ASP A 274 29.44 1.89 18.28
N ARG A 275 28.69 2.00 19.37
CA ARG A 275 27.25 2.31 19.33
C ARG A 275 26.96 3.73 18.82
N PHE A 276 27.96 4.59 18.70
CA PHE A 276 27.81 5.95 18.17
C PHE A 276 28.28 6.06 16.70
N ASP A 277 28.76 4.96 16.09
CA ASP A 277 29.12 4.94 14.68
C ASP A 277 27.88 4.68 13.80
N ASN A 278 27.39 5.74 13.15
CA ASN A 278 26.28 5.64 12.22
C ASN A 278 26.59 4.76 11.00
N ARG A 279 27.85 4.63 10.59
CA ARG A 279 28.25 3.72 9.52
C ARG A 279 28.02 2.28 9.92
N GLU A 280 28.45 1.92 11.13
CA GLU A 280 28.23 0.59 11.71
C GLU A 280 26.74 0.31 11.91
N TYR A 281 25.96 1.31 12.35
CA TYR A 281 24.49 1.22 12.40
C TYR A 281 23.88 0.93 11.03
N ILE A 282 24.25 1.71 10.00
CA ILE A 282 23.72 1.53 8.65
C ILE A 282 24.09 0.14 8.12
N ASP A 283 25.36 -0.28 8.20
CA ASP A 283 25.79 -1.56 7.63
C ASP A 283 25.17 -2.78 8.33
N TYR A 284 25.04 -2.70 9.66
CA TYR A 284 24.41 -3.76 10.43
C TYR A 284 22.95 -3.95 10.03
N ASN A 285 22.17 -2.87 9.99
CA ASN A 285 20.74 -2.91 9.72
C ASN A 285 20.43 -3.08 8.22
N TRP A 286 21.25 -2.52 7.33
CA TRP A 286 21.07 -2.62 5.88
C TRP A 286 21.08 -4.06 5.41
N SER A 287 22.16 -4.78 5.72
CA SER A 287 22.35 -6.17 5.30
C SER A 287 21.38 -7.16 5.94
N ARG A 288 20.74 -6.79 7.05
CA ARG A 288 19.86 -7.67 7.81
C ARG A 288 18.38 -7.40 7.57
N TYR A 289 17.97 -6.13 7.55
CA TYR A 289 16.56 -5.73 7.65
C TYR A 289 16.10 -4.84 6.51
N TRP A 290 16.89 -3.84 6.12
CA TRP A 290 16.42 -2.80 5.20
C TRP A 290 16.59 -3.17 3.73
N GLU A 291 17.69 -3.81 3.34
CA GLU A 291 17.94 -4.16 1.94
C GLU A 291 16.85 -5.06 1.33
N PRO A 292 16.35 -6.11 2.02
CA PRO A 292 15.24 -6.92 1.51
C PRO A 292 13.96 -6.11 1.28
N GLU A 293 13.61 -5.22 2.21
CA GLU A 293 12.44 -4.33 2.12
C GLU A 293 12.59 -3.35 0.94
N TYR A 294 13.74 -2.68 0.82
CA TYR A 294 14.01 -1.70 -0.23
C TYR A 294 14.12 -2.32 -1.62
N ARG A 295 14.77 -3.49 -1.76
CA ARG A 295 14.79 -4.24 -3.03
C ARG A 295 13.39 -4.68 -3.44
N TYR A 296 12.56 -5.10 -2.50
CA TYR A 296 11.20 -5.49 -2.82
C TYR A 296 10.36 -4.30 -3.28
N THR A 297 10.37 -3.22 -2.51
CA THR A 297 9.55 -2.04 -2.79
C THR A 297 9.97 -1.31 -4.07
N ASN A 298 11.27 -1.22 -4.38
CA ASN A 298 11.74 -0.62 -5.64
C ASN A 298 11.76 -1.62 -6.80
N ASN A 299 12.56 -2.68 -6.73
CA ASN A 299 12.86 -3.52 -7.90
C ASN A 299 11.68 -4.42 -8.30
N ILE A 300 10.82 -4.80 -7.34
CA ILE A 300 9.63 -5.63 -7.63
C ILE A 300 8.39 -4.76 -7.80
N LEU A 301 8.10 -3.86 -6.86
CA LEU A 301 6.86 -3.07 -6.90
C LEU A 301 6.96 -1.80 -7.74
N GLY A 302 8.17 -1.25 -7.94
CA GLY A 302 8.41 -0.05 -8.74
C GLY A 302 8.30 1.27 -8.00
N MET A 303 8.41 1.28 -6.66
CA MET A 303 8.38 2.51 -5.86
C MET A 303 9.70 3.29 -5.99
N GLU A 304 9.63 4.56 -6.35
CA GLU A 304 10.82 5.41 -6.57
C GLU A 304 11.20 6.31 -5.40
N TYR A 305 10.38 6.34 -4.34
CA TYR A 305 10.47 7.24 -3.20
C TYR A 305 11.03 6.59 -1.96
N PHE A 306 11.76 7.36 -1.16
CA PHE A 306 12.06 7.00 0.21
C PHE A 306 12.07 8.22 1.12
N GLN A 307 11.72 7.99 2.40
CA GLN A 307 11.73 9.03 3.43
C GLN A 307 13.13 9.17 4.02
N ASN A 308 13.60 10.40 4.13
CA ASN A 308 14.90 10.71 4.74
C ASN A 308 14.80 11.97 5.60
N PRO A 309 14.61 11.83 6.92
CA PRO A 309 14.58 12.97 7.82
C PRO A 309 15.91 13.73 7.83
N ILE A 310 15.88 15.05 7.68
CA ILE A 310 17.07 15.93 7.69
C ILE A 310 17.47 16.40 9.09
N SER A 311 16.70 16.01 10.10
CA SER A 311 16.81 16.47 11.48
C SER A 311 16.11 15.49 12.43
N LEU A 312 16.44 15.61 13.72
CA LEU A 312 15.79 14.86 14.79
C LEU A 312 14.50 15.59 15.20
N ASN A 313 13.34 15.06 14.78
CA ASN A 313 12.04 15.48 15.28
C ASN A 313 11.69 14.68 16.55
N GLU A 314 11.50 15.34 17.70
CA GLU A 314 10.94 14.70 18.91
C GLU A 314 11.73 13.51 19.49
N ARG A 315 12.96 13.75 19.97
CA ARG A 315 13.79 12.71 20.63
C ARG A 315 13.52 12.54 22.13
N GLU A 316 13.31 11.31 22.60
CA GLU A 316 13.33 10.98 24.04
C GLU A 316 14.75 10.69 24.55
N ASN A 317 15.62 10.16 23.68
CA ASN A 317 17.03 9.91 23.98
C ASN A 317 17.85 11.22 24.01
N LYS A 318 18.79 11.29 24.96
CA LYS A 318 19.70 12.43 25.12
C LYS A 318 21.13 12.16 24.62
N GLU A 319 21.47 10.91 24.30
CA GLU A 319 22.85 10.55 23.92
C GLU A 319 23.16 10.96 22.47
N TRP A 320 24.20 11.76 22.25
CA TRP A 320 24.69 12.09 20.92
C TRP A 320 24.92 10.82 20.06
N HIS A 321 24.50 10.85 18.79
CA HIS A 321 24.74 9.79 17.80
C HIS A 321 24.26 8.37 18.10
N ASN A 322 23.42 8.17 19.11
CA ASN A 322 22.92 6.84 19.44
C ASN A 322 21.57 6.51 18.75
N ASN A 323 21.64 6.21 17.45
CA ASN A 323 20.47 5.79 16.65
C ASN A 323 19.88 4.43 17.08
N TRP A 324 20.62 3.60 17.82
CA TRP A 324 20.14 2.29 18.29
C TRP A 324 19.03 2.40 19.33
N LEU A 325 19.08 3.45 20.15
CA LEU A 325 18.13 3.72 21.21
C LEU A 325 17.05 4.73 20.79
N ASP A 326 17.18 5.30 19.59
CA ASP A 326 16.21 6.22 19.03
C ASP A 326 15.04 5.42 18.45
N GLY A 327 13.88 5.55 19.09
CA GLY A 327 12.63 4.96 18.62
C GLY A 327 11.96 5.75 17.50
N ASN A 328 11.09 5.08 16.74
CA ASN A 328 10.13 5.61 15.77
C ASN A 328 10.68 6.69 14.80
N LYS A 329 9.82 7.59 14.30
CA LYS A 329 10.01 8.51 13.13
C LYS A 329 11.15 9.55 13.29
N VAL A 330 12.03 9.37 14.27
CA VAL A 330 12.93 10.38 14.84
C VAL A 330 14.35 10.30 14.28
N GLN A 331 14.70 9.24 13.55
CA GLN A 331 16.09 9.00 13.15
C GLN A 331 16.52 9.84 11.94
N THR A 332 17.75 10.36 12.00
CA THR A 332 18.44 11.03 10.88
C THR A 332 19.91 10.64 10.87
N PHE A 333 20.52 10.66 9.69
CA PHE A 333 21.98 10.57 9.52
C PHE A 333 22.63 11.93 9.28
N LEU A 334 21.85 13.01 9.35
CA LEU A 334 22.30 14.37 9.13
C LEU A 334 21.96 15.28 10.33
N PRO A 335 22.36 14.93 11.57
CA PRO A 335 22.05 15.77 12.73
C PRO A 335 22.78 17.12 12.63
N TRP A 336 22.11 18.17 13.11
CA TRP A 336 22.69 19.53 13.13
C TRP A 336 23.35 19.79 14.47
N ARG A 337 24.40 20.65 14.47
CA ARG A 337 25.20 20.95 15.66
C ARG A 337 25.37 22.46 15.84
N TYR A 338 25.41 22.90 17.09
CA TYR A 338 25.98 24.19 17.47
C TYR A 338 27.40 23.99 17.98
N ASP A 339 28.34 24.74 17.40
CA ASP A 339 29.71 24.81 17.90
C ASP A 339 29.80 25.60 19.23
N GLU A 340 31.01 25.74 19.78
CA GLU A 340 31.29 26.51 21.00
C GLU A 340 30.87 28.00 20.93
N ASN A 341 30.75 28.56 19.72
CA ASN A 341 30.31 29.93 19.45
C ASN A 341 28.81 30.01 19.10
N HIS A 342 28.08 28.91 19.25
CA HIS A 342 26.68 28.80 18.91
C HIS A 342 26.39 29.07 17.42
N GLN A 343 27.31 28.65 16.55
CA GLN A 343 27.13 28.65 15.10
C GLN A 343 26.66 27.29 14.63
N LEU A 344 25.63 27.29 13.78
CA LEU A 344 25.02 26.08 13.26
C LEU A 344 25.88 25.46 12.15
N TYR A 345 26.15 24.16 12.25
CA TYR A 345 26.94 23.43 11.27
C TYR A 345 26.52 21.95 11.19
N ILE A 346 26.93 21.27 10.13
CA ILE A 346 26.86 19.81 9.98
C ILE A 346 28.29 19.30 9.87
N ALA A 347 28.65 18.33 10.69
CA ALA A 347 30.02 17.84 10.69
C ALA A 347 30.29 16.96 9.47
N ARG A 348 31.57 16.81 9.11
CA ARG A 348 31.96 16.06 7.91
C ARG A 348 31.54 14.60 7.99
N GLU A 349 31.68 13.99 9.16
CA GLU A 349 31.28 12.61 9.40
C GLU A 349 29.76 12.39 9.22
N ASP A 350 28.93 13.40 9.48
CA ASP A 350 27.49 13.32 9.30
C ASP A 350 27.12 13.37 7.82
N TRP A 351 27.78 14.26 7.06
CA TRP A 351 27.67 14.25 5.59
C TRP A 351 28.10 12.92 4.99
N ASP A 352 29.25 12.36 5.41
CA ASP A 352 29.76 11.10 4.88
C ASP A 352 28.82 9.91 5.20
N ASN A 353 28.14 9.92 6.35
CA ASN A 353 27.15 8.92 6.74
C ASN A 353 25.83 9.07 5.96
N TRP A 354 25.35 10.29 5.80
CA TRP A 354 24.16 10.57 5.00
C TRP A 354 24.37 10.23 3.53
N ASP A 355 25.50 10.63 2.94
CA ASP A 355 25.91 10.26 1.59
C ASP A 355 25.99 8.74 1.43
N TYR A 356 26.49 8.03 2.44
CA TYR A 356 26.53 6.57 2.39
C TYR A 356 25.14 5.94 2.31
N TYR A 357 24.20 6.40 3.13
CA TYR A 357 22.82 5.92 3.09
C TYR A 357 22.16 6.26 1.75
N MET A 358 22.30 7.51 1.28
CA MET A 358 21.78 7.96 -0.02
C MET A 358 22.34 7.14 -1.19
N ASN A 359 23.64 6.82 -1.17
CA ASN A 359 24.28 5.96 -2.17
C ASN A 359 23.70 4.55 -2.16
N LYS A 360 23.49 3.96 -0.98
CA LYS A 360 22.84 2.64 -0.88
C LYS A 360 21.42 2.66 -1.45
N MET A 361 20.64 3.71 -1.21
CA MET A 361 19.31 3.88 -1.82
C MET A 361 19.39 4.00 -3.34
N ALA A 362 20.35 4.78 -3.86
CA ALA A 362 20.61 4.91 -5.29
C ALA A 362 21.03 3.57 -5.94
N ASP A 363 21.82 2.76 -5.25
CA ASP A 363 22.28 1.44 -5.73
C ASP A 363 21.14 0.41 -5.80
N ILE A 364 20.08 0.57 -5.00
CA ILE A 364 18.85 -0.22 -5.15
C ILE A 364 18.07 0.22 -6.39
N GLY A 365 18.01 1.53 -6.64
CA GLY A 365 17.27 2.12 -7.77
C GLY A 365 16.28 3.21 -7.38
N PHE A 366 16.30 3.68 -6.13
CA PHE A 366 15.48 4.83 -5.73
C PHE A 366 16.00 6.10 -6.41
N THR A 367 15.08 6.97 -6.84
CA THR A 367 15.41 8.21 -7.56
C THR A 367 14.92 9.48 -6.86
N LYS A 368 14.07 9.35 -5.84
CA LYS A 368 13.46 10.49 -5.14
C LYS A 368 13.58 10.35 -3.62
N ALA A 369 14.31 11.26 -2.99
CA ALA A 369 14.43 11.35 -1.55
C ALA A 369 13.48 12.42 -1.01
N LEU A 370 12.46 12.02 -0.24
CA LEU A 370 11.58 12.96 0.44
C LEU A 370 12.22 13.36 1.77
N LEU A 371 12.74 14.59 1.78
CA LEU A 371 13.42 15.16 2.93
C LEU A 371 12.38 15.65 3.93
N GLY A 372 12.08 14.86 4.96
CA GLY A 372 11.21 15.24 6.08
C GLY A 372 12.00 15.94 7.20
N GLY A 373 11.35 16.56 8.19
CA GLY A 373 12.04 17.36 9.22
C GLY A 373 11.92 18.88 9.02
N TRP A 374 11.09 19.29 8.07
CA TRP A 374 10.65 20.67 7.90
C TRP A 374 9.45 20.97 8.80
N GLN A 375 8.89 22.17 8.70
CA GLN A 375 7.63 22.50 9.38
C GLN A 375 6.52 21.53 8.95
N ALA A 376 5.69 21.07 9.91
CA ALA A 376 4.50 20.26 9.66
C ALA A 376 3.26 20.89 10.35
N GLY A 377 2.08 20.73 9.74
CA GLY A 377 0.84 21.39 10.16
C GLY A 377 0.30 20.94 11.51
N TRP A 378 0.54 19.67 11.87
CA TRP A 378 0.10 19.09 13.13
C TRP A 378 1.02 19.43 14.33
N ASN A 379 2.21 19.99 14.08
CA ASN A 379 3.09 20.40 15.17
C ASN A 379 2.76 21.83 15.63
N THR A 380 2.10 21.92 16.78
CA THR A 380 1.73 23.22 17.40
C THR A 380 2.92 23.95 18.01
N SER A 381 4.04 23.27 18.23
CA SER A 381 5.29 23.88 18.65
C SER A 381 6.13 24.17 17.41
N TRP A 382 6.43 25.44 17.15
CA TRP A 382 7.24 25.86 16.00
C TRP A 382 8.69 25.36 16.06
N ARG A 383 9.06 24.62 17.12
CA ARG A 383 10.40 24.16 17.49
C ARG A 383 10.50 22.63 17.44
N THR A 384 10.38 22.08 16.23
CA THR A 384 10.25 20.63 15.99
C THR A 384 11.60 19.93 15.91
N ASN A 385 12.59 20.63 15.36
CA ASN A 385 13.94 20.11 15.16
C ASN A 385 14.80 20.30 16.40
N LYS A 386 15.55 19.25 16.74
CA LYS A 386 16.55 19.27 17.81
C LYS A 386 17.96 19.33 17.23
N VAL A 387 18.74 20.31 17.71
CA VAL A 387 20.15 20.53 17.37
C VAL A 387 21.00 20.16 18.58
N TRP A 388 22.10 19.46 18.38
CA TRP A 388 23.03 19.17 19.47
C TRP A 388 23.91 20.38 19.77
N ASN A 389 23.91 20.86 21.01
CA ASN A 389 24.79 21.93 21.42
C ASN A 389 26.05 21.33 22.09
N GLU A 390 27.20 21.53 21.46
CA GLU A 390 28.48 20.96 21.94
C GLU A 390 28.93 21.56 23.28
N LYS A 391 28.57 22.80 23.55
CA LYS A 391 28.92 23.47 24.80
C LYS A 391 28.10 22.96 25.98
N THR A 392 26.80 22.72 25.78
CA THR A 392 25.90 22.24 26.84
C THR A 392 25.81 20.73 26.92
N GLN A 393 26.24 20.03 25.85
CA GLN A 393 26.10 18.59 25.68
C GLN A 393 24.64 18.13 25.83
N ASP A 394 23.71 18.92 25.28
CA ASP A 394 22.28 18.62 25.26
C ASP A 394 21.65 19.09 23.94
N TYR A 395 20.44 18.59 23.68
CA TYR A 395 19.67 18.98 22.51
C TYR A 395 18.85 20.23 22.75
N GLU A 396 18.98 21.20 21.85
CA GLU A 396 18.21 22.43 21.83
C GLU A 396 17.20 22.41 20.69
N ALA A 397 15.96 22.78 21.01
CA ALA A 397 14.89 22.85 20.03
C ALA A 397 14.97 24.17 19.26
N ILE A 398 15.10 24.09 17.93
CA ILE A 398 15.16 25.25 17.02
C ILE A 398 13.87 25.40 16.23
N SER A 399 13.55 26.63 15.82
CA SER A 399 12.39 26.83 14.96
C SER A 399 12.66 26.47 13.50
N MET A 400 11.68 25.85 12.84
CA MET A 400 11.63 25.63 11.39
C MET A 400 10.51 26.41 10.71
N ASN A 401 9.79 27.26 11.45
CA ASN A 401 8.66 28.00 10.91
C ASN A 401 9.14 29.09 9.95
N ILE A 402 8.79 28.96 8.67
CA ILE A 402 9.26 29.88 7.63
C ILE A 402 8.77 31.33 7.81
N PHE A 403 7.74 31.54 8.62
CA PHE A 403 7.18 32.87 8.90
C PHE A 403 7.82 33.60 10.08
N ASN A 404 8.76 32.99 10.80
CA ASN A 404 9.56 33.68 11.82
C ASN A 404 11.01 33.81 11.37
N ASP A 405 11.70 34.84 11.88
CA ASP A 405 13.07 35.17 11.44
C ASP A 405 14.06 34.01 11.71
N GLU A 406 13.97 33.38 12.89
CA GLU A 406 14.81 32.23 13.28
C GLU A 406 14.62 31.05 12.32
N GLY A 407 13.38 30.67 12.06
CA GLY A 407 13.02 29.56 11.19
C GLY A 407 13.37 29.85 9.74
N TYR A 408 13.10 31.05 9.23
CA TYR A 408 13.55 31.44 7.89
C TYR A 408 15.08 31.29 7.75
N GLN A 409 15.84 31.80 8.72
CA GLN A 409 17.31 31.70 8.74
C GLN A 409 17.79 30.24 8.79
N ASN A 410 17.17 29.40 9.61
CA ASN A 410 17.52 27.97 9.70
C ASN A 410 17.22 27.21 8.40
N ASN A 411 16.03 27.42 7.81
CA ASN A 411 15.65 26.83 6.52
C ASN A 411 16.60 27.30 5.40
N GLU A 412 16.91 28.61 5.38
CA GLU A 412 17.82 29.22 4.41
C GLU A 412 19.24 28.68 4.54
N TRP A 413 19.77 28.59 5.76
CA TRP A 413 21.09 28.04 6.05
C TRP A 413 21.20 26.59 5.56
N PHE A 414 20.23 25.74 5.90
CA PHE A 414 20.30 24.33 5.50
C PHE A 414 20.22 24.14 3.99
N LEU A 415 19.35 24.89 3.29
CA LEU A 415 19.28 24.85 1.82
C LEU A 415 20.59 25.27 1.16
N GLN A 416 21.28 26.28 1.71
CA GLN A 416 22.59 26.69 1.23
C GLN A 416 23.65 25.61 1.46
N GLU A 417 23.71 25.01 2.65
CA GLU A 417 24.66 23.95 2.95
C GLU A 417 24.40 22.70 2.09
N LEU A 418 23.14 22.31 1.90
CA LEU A 418 22.78 21.20 1.01
C LEU A 418 23.18 21.47 -0.45
N LEU A 419 22.91 22.67 -0.97
CA LEU A 419 23.32 23.02 -2.34
C LEU A 419 24.82 23.08 -2.50
N LYS A 420 25.53 23.60 -1.50
CA LYS A 420 26.99 23.63 -1.46
C LYS A 420 27.55 22.21 -1.47
N HIS A 421 27.02 21.32 -0.65
CA HIS A 421 27.41 19.90 -0.62
C HIS A 421 27.19 19.24 -1.99
N ILE A 422 26.00 19.40 -2.58
CA ILE A 422 25.68 18.84 -3.90
C ILE A 422 26.63 19.35 -5.00
N LYS A 423 26.92 20.66 -5.02
CA LYS A 423 27.68 21.30 -6.10
C LYS A 423 29.18 21.20 -5.95
N ASN A 424 29.70 21.16 -4.73
CA ASN A 424 31.13 21.21 -4.48
C ASN A 424 31.72 19.83 -4.20
N ASP A 425 30.99 18.99 -3.47
CA ASP A 425 31.49 17.69 -3.04
C ASP A 425 31.09 16.57 -4.02
N GLU A 426 30.06 16.83 -4.85
CA GLU A 426 29.51 15.94 -5.89
C GLU A 426 29.40 14.46 -5.44
N PRO A 427 28.64 14.16 -4.36
CA PRO A 427 28.48 12.77 -3.91
C PRO A 427 27.97 11.83 -5.01
N ALA A 428 28.29 10.54 -4.92
CA ALA A 428 27.98 9.55 -5.96
C ALA A 428 26.48 9.30 -6.22
N TRP A 429 25.58 9.78 -5.34
CA TRP A 429 24.13 9.74 -5.51
C TRP A 429 23.62 10.90 -6.36
N VAL A 430 24.39 11.98 -6.50
CA VAL A 430 24.02 13.15 -7.32
C VAL A 430 23.86 12.71 -8.78
N GLY A 431 22.73 13.09 -9.39
CA GLY A 431 22.34 12.66 -10.74
C GLY A 431 21.60 11.31 -10.78
N LYS A 432 21.56 10.57 -9.67
CA LYS A 432 20.74 9.35 -9.52
C LYS A 432 19.52 9.60 -8.64
N VAL A 433 19.72 10.32 -7.54
CA VAL A 433 18.68 10.67 -6.56
C VAL A 433 18.46 12.17 -6.56
N THR A 434 17.20 12.58 -6.63
CA THR A 434 16.78 13.98 -6.48
C THR A 434 16.21 14.19 -5.08
N PRO A 435 16.76 15.13 -4.28
CA PRO A 435 16.15 15.53 -3.01
C PRO A 435 14.94 16.44 -3.20
N TYR A 436 13.88 16.16 -2.46
CA TYR A 436 12.67 16.97 -2.39
C TYR A 436 12.50 17.48 -0.96
N VAL A 437 12.41 18.80 -0.79
CA VAL A 437 11.87 19.38 0.45
C VAL A 437 10.43 18.88 0.59
N TYR A 438 10.11 18.17 1.67
CA TYR A 438 8.78 17.63 1.89
C TYR A 438 8.04 18.40 2.98
N LEU A 439 6.89 18.98 2.63
CA LEU A 439 6.01 19.74 3.52
C LEU A 439 4.71 18.99 3.80
N ASP A 440 4.31 18.95 5.08
CA ASP A 440 3.16 18.16 5.54
C ASP A 440 2.04 19.05 6.10
N GLU A 441 0.96 19.23 5.33
CA GLU A 441 -0.29 19.91 5.72
C GLU A 441 -0.12 21.31 6.32
N LEU A 442 0.78 22.12 5.75
CA LEU A 442 1.09 23.45 6.26
C LEU A 442 -0.03 24.48 6.05
N GLN A 443 0.02 25.57 6.82
CA GLN A 443 -0.90 26.69 6.65
C GLN A 443 -0.65 27.42 5.33
N ARG A 444 -1.71 28.05 4.80
CA ARG A 444 -1.74 28.80 3.55
C ARG A 444 -0.54 29.73 3.39
N GLY A 445 0.12 29.68 2.23
CA GLY A 445 1.28 30.49 1.87
C GLY A 445 2.63 29.89 2.23
N ALA A 446 2.71 28.85 3.06
CA ALA A 446 4.00 28.24 3.42
C ALA A 446 4.69 27.62 2.20
N ILE A 447 3.93 26.94 1.33
CA ILE A 447 4.43 26.39 0.06
C ILE A 447 5.06 27.48 -0.80
N SER A 448 4.41 28.64 -0.92
CA SER A 448 4.92 29.80 -1.64
C SER A 448 6.27 30.27 -1.09
N GLU A 449 6.41 30.40 0.23
CA GLU A 449 7.65 30.84 0.86
C GLU A 449 8.80 29.83 0.64
N TYR A 450 8.54 28.53 0.81
CA TYR A 450 9.53 27.49 0.56
C TYR A 450 9.95 27.44 -0.91
N LEU A 451 9.00 27.55 -1.83
CA LEU A 451 9.28 27.60 -3.26
C LEU A 451 10.13 28.81 -3.64
N ASN A 452 9.82 29.99 -3.09
CA ASN A 452 10.60 31.21 -3.29
C ASN A 452 12.02 31.07 -2.73
N LEU A 453 12.15 30.47 -1.54
CA LEU A 453 13.44 30.23 -0.90
C LEU A 453 14.30 29.26 -1.72
N ILE A 454 13.73 28.16 -2.23
CA ILE A 454 14.45 27.25 -3.13
C ILE A 454 14.86 27.99 -4.41
N LYS A 455 13.94 28.72 -5.07
CA LYS A 455 14.22 29.48 -6.30
C LYS A 455 15.26 30.60 -6.11
N LYS A 456 15.45 31.09 -4.88
CA LYS A 456 16.52 32.07 -4.55
C LYS A 456 17.92 31.48 -4.73
N TYR A 457 18.11 30.18 -4.44
CA TYR A 457 19.43 29.52 -4.46
C TYR A 457 19.59 28.48 -5.58
N ASP A 458 18.49 27.92 -6.06
CA ASP A 458 18.39 26.99 -7.18
C ASP A 458 17.22 27.42 -8.08
N PHE A 459 17.42 28.50 -8.84
CA PHE A 459 16.39 29.17 -9.64
C PHE A 459 15.61 28.23 -10.57
N ASN A 460 16.31 27.28 -11.20
CA ASN A 460 15.70 26.29 -12.09
C ASN A 460 15.28 25.01 -11.37
N ARG A 461 15.49 24.91 -10.04
CA ARG A 461 15.24 23.69 -9.23
C ARG A 461 15.90 22.46 -9.83
N GLN A 462 17.14 22.62 -10.31
CA GLN A 462 17.88 21.56 -10.95
C GLN A 462 18.30 20.48 -9.94
N TYR A 463 18.60 20.90 -8.71
CA TYR A 463 19.16 20.04 -7.67
C TYR A 463 18.16 19.76 -6.55
N ILE A 464 17.34 20.75 -6.18
CA ILE A 464 16.38 20.62 -5.08
C ILE A 464 14.97 20.90 -5.60
N LYS A 465 14.07 19.97 -5.32
CA LYS A 465 12.65 20.05 -5.67
C LYS A 465 11.77 20.22 -4.44
N LEU A 466 10.48 20.47 -4.67
CA LEU A 466 9.48 20.65 -3.60
C LEU A 466 8.37 19.60 -3.74
N ALA A 467 8.09 18.89 -2.65
CA ALA A 467 6.93 18.02 -2.48
C ALA A 467 6.06 18.55 -1.32
N ALA A 468 4.74 18.48 -1.46
CA ALA A 468 3.84 18.98 -0.44
C ALA A 468 2.55 18.15 -0.34
N CYS A 469 2.04 18.02 0.89
CA CYS A 469 0.70 17.53 1.18
C CYS A 469 -0.21 18.67 1.64
N GLU A 470 -1.43 18.70 1.11
CA GLU A 470 -2.44 19.71 1.43
C GLU A 470 -3.77 19.06 1.81
N PHE A 471 -4.40 19.59 2.86
CA PHE A 471 -5.69 19.11 3.34
C PHE A 471 -6.82 19.75 2.52
N ASP A 472 -7.64 18.96 1.81
CA ASP A 472 -8.58 19.42 0.77
C ASP A 472 -9.50 20.60 1.21
N ARG A 473 -9.97 20.60 2.45
CA ARG A 473 -10.82 21.69 2.98
C ARG A 473 -10.09 23.02 3.21
N ALA A 474 -8.77 23.01 3.17
CA ALA A 474 -7.90 24.15 3.34
C ALA A 474 -7.14 24.54 2.06
N VAL A 475 -7.30 23.78 0.96
CA VAL A 475 -6.60 24.06 -0.31
C VAL A 475 -7.00 25.43 -0.84
N ASP A 476 -6.02 26.33 -0.89
CA ASP A 476 -6.18 27.61 -1.55
C ASP A 476 -5.85 27.50 -3.04
N TYR A 477 -6.84 27.16 -3.86
CA TYR A 477 -6.69 27.10 -5.31
C TYR A 477 -6.29 28.43 -5.98
N SER A 478 -6.27 29.55 -5.24
CA SER A 478 -5.75 30.84 -5.73
C SER A 478 -4.25 31.02 -5.49
N ASP A 479 -3.61 30.17 -4.69
CA ASP A 479 -2.17 30.21 -4.45
C ASP A 479 -1.43 29.73 -5.72
N PRO A 480 -0.67 30.59 -6.41
CA PRO A 480 0.08 30.19 -7.60
C PRO A 480 1.14 29.13 -7.30
N ALA A 481 1.64 29.03 -6.07
CA ALA A 481 2.66 28.05 -5.73
C ALA A 481 2.15 26.61 -5.78
N LEU A 482 0.85 26.36 -5.51
CA LEU A 482 0.26 25.02 -5.69
C LEU A 482 0.40 24.50 -7.12
N TYR A 483 0.46 25.39 -8.11
CA TYR A 483 0.63 25.01 -9.51
C TYR A 483 2.10 24.73 -9.86
N ASP A 484 3.04 25.27 -9.09
CA ASP A 484 4.48 25.20 -9.37
C ASP A 484 5.23 24.13 -8.56
N VAL A 485 4.64 23.54 -7.52
CA VAL A 485 5.26 22.46 -6.72
C VAL A 485 5.49 21.20 -7.57
N ASP A 486 6.65 20.54 -7.42
CA ASP A 486 7.02 19.38 -8.25
C ASP A 486 6.11 18.17 -7.99
N ILE A 487 5.75 17.92 -6.73
CA ILE A 487 4.84 16.85 -6.29
C ILE A 487 3.82 17.40 -5.31
N LEU A 488 2.53 17.26 -5.63
CA LEU A 488 1.44 17.71 -4.76
C LEU A 488 0.50 16.55 -4.47
N HIS A 489 0.33 16.23 -3.19
CA HIS A 489 -0.70 15.30 -2.72
C HIS A 489 -1.82 16.09 -2.04
N ILE A 490 -3.06 15.83 -2.44
CA ILE A 490 -4.24 16.46 -1.84
C ILE A 490 -5.03 15.39 -1.08
N PHE A 491 -5.50 15.76 0.11
CA PHE A 491 -6.25 14.84 0.97
C PHE A 491 -7.55 14.34 0.33
N PHE A 492 -7.93 13.10 0.59
CA PHE A 492 -9.08 12.47 -0.05
C PHE A 492 -10.34 12.42 0.83
N PHE A 493 -11.05 13.53 1.02
CA PHE A 493 -12.23 13.54 1.90
C PHE A 493 -13.47 12.84 1.34
N ASP A 494 -13.78 12.99 0.05
CA ASP A 494 -15.00 12.46 -0.54
C ASP A 494 -14.87 12.37 -2.07
N ILE A 495 -14.57 11.14 -2.52
CA ILE A 495 -15.04 10.50 -3.74
C ILE A 495 -15.36 11.44 -4.94
N TYR A 496 -14.33 11.71 -5.74
CA TYR A 496 -14.30 12.50 -6.98
C TYR A 496 -14.36 14.02 -6.84
N ASN A 497 -13.18 14.60 -6.66
CA ASN A 497 -12.92 16.00 -6.96
C ASN A 497 -13.17 16.37 -8.44
N SER A 498 -13.54 15.42 -9.32
CA SER A 498 -14.02 15.74 -10.67
C SER A 498 -15.22 16.70 -10.70
N ASN A 499 -16.01 16.77 -9.62
CA ASN A 499 -17.07 17.77 -9.47
C ASN A 499 -16.56 19.12 -8.93
N ASN A 500 -15.35 19.15 -8.37
CA ASN A 500 -14.64 20.35 -7.97
C ASN A 500 -13.88 20.90 -9.19
N SER A 501 -14.46 21.92 -9.82
CA SER A 501 -13.86 22.59 -10.97
C SER A 501 -12.48 23.19 -10.67
N ASN A 502 -12.21 23.60 -9.43
CA ASN A 502 -10.92 24.16 -9.06
C ASN A 502 -9.84 23.07 -9.02
N PHE A 503 -10.15 21.90 -8.44
CA PHE A 503 -9.27 20.74 -8.48
C PHE A 503 -9.03 20.27 -9.91
N THR A 504 -10.09 20.18 -10.71
CA THR A 504 -9.96 19.77 -12.12
C THR A 504 -9.07 20.73 -12.91
N ASN A 505 -9.19 22.04 -12.67
CA ASN A 505 -8.32 23.05 -13.28
C ASN A 505 -6.86 22.95 -12.79
N LEU A 506 -6.67 22.75 -11.48
CA LEU A 506 -5.35 22.54 -10.87
C LEU A 506 -4.61 21.37 -11.51
N VAL A 507 -5.24 20.20 -11.53
CA VAL A 507 -4.66 18.98 -12.12
C VAL A 507 -4.36 19.16 -13.60
N LYS A 508 -5.25 19.81 -14.36
CA LYS A 508 -5.03 20.09 -15.78
C LYS A 508 -3.76 20.93 -16.00
N ILE A 509 -3.63 22.05 -15.31
CA ILE A 509 -2.48 22.96 -15.46
C ILE A 509 -1.18 22.28 -15.05
N ARG A 510 -1.18 21.57 -13.91
CA ARG A 510 -0.01 20.83 -13.43
C ARG A 510 0.43 19.74 -14.42
N ASN A 511 -0.51 19.01 -15.00
CA ASN A 511 -0.22 18.00 -16.03
C ASN A 511 0.38 18.60 -17.31
N GLU A 512 -0.06 19.80 -17.73
CA GLU A 512 0.54 20.52 -18.87
C GLU A 512 2.00 20.93 -18.58
N GLN A 513 2.36 21.11 -17.31
CA GLN A 513 3.71 21.43 -16.83
C GLN A 513 4.55 20.20 -16.45
N ASN A 514 4.00 18.99 -16.57
CA ASN A 514 4.61 17.73 -16.14
C ASN A 514 4.91 17.63 -14.64
N TYR A 515 4.15 18.32 -13.79
CA TYR A 515 4.23 18.13 -12.34
C TYR A 515 3.37 16.94 -11.89
N LEU A 516 3.83 16.23 -10.86
CA LEU A 516 3.10 15.09 -10.33
C LEU A 516 2.00 15.57 -9.38
N THR A 517 0.78 15.09 -9.61
CA THR A 517 -0.37 15.39 -8.75
C THR A 517 -0.99 14.08 -8.31
N GLY A 518 -1.28 13.98 -7.02
CA GLY A 518 -1.77 12.78 -6.39
C GLY A 518 -2.69 13.04 -5.24
N GLN A 519 -3.05 11.97 -4.56
CA GLN A 519 -3.85 12.02 -3.34
C GLN A 519 -3.29 11.09 -2.28
N TYR A 520 -3.49 11.49 -1.03
CA TYR A 520 -3.16 10.67 0.13
C TYR A 520 -4.42 10.29 0.92
N PHE A 521 -4.33 9.19 1.65
CA PHE A 521 -5.46 8.53 2.29
C PHE A 521 -5.19 8.34 3.80
N LEU A 522 -6.12 8.73 4.67
CA LEU A 522 -6.09 8.50 6.12
C LEU A 522 -7.18 7.53 6.61
N ASP A 523 -7.20 7.26 7.91
CA ASP A 523 -8.20 6.44 8.64
C ASP A 523 -9.63 6.99 8.54
N ALA A 524 -9.78 8.32 8.47
CA ALA A 524 -11.04 9.01 8.25
C ALA A 524 -11.59 8.81 6.82
N ASP A 525 -10.74 8.46 5.85
CA ASP A 525 -11.02 8.51 4.41
C ASP A 525 -11.62 7.25 3.83
N ASN A 526 -12.64 6.72 4.48
CA ASN A 526 -13.40 5.61 3.92
C ASN A 526 -12.66 4.26 3.96
N THR A 527 -13.42 3.25 4.27
CA THR A 527 -13.07 1.83 4.49
C THR A 527 -12.46 1.04 3.35
N PHE A 528 -12.07 1.71 2.27
CA PHE A 528 -11.87 1.07 0.98
C PHE A 528 -10.51 0.37 0.84
N ASN A 529 -9.46 0.76 1.55
CA ASN A 529 -8.12 0.18 1.43
C ASN A 529 -7.52 -0.32 2.76
N LEU A 530 -8.36 -0.53 3.78
CA LEU A 530 -7.96 -1.12 5.05
C LEU A 530 -7.83 -2.64 4.96
N ILE A 531 -7.22 -3.28 5.96
CA ILE A 531 -7.00 -4.73 5.96
C ILE A 531 -8.26 -5.57 5.75
N ARG A 532 -9.43 -5.11 6.22
CA ARG A 532 -10.71 -5.82 6.06
C ARG A 532 -11.37 -5.60 4.69
N SER A 533 -10.73 -4.83 3.80
CA SER A 533 -11.20 -4.61 2.43
C SER A 533 -10.73 -5.71 1.49
N GLU A 534 -11.39 -5.81 0.35
CA GLU A 534 -10.93 -6.66 -0.75
C GLU A 534 -9.69 -6.05 -1.40
N PRO A 535 -8.59 -6.80 -1.64
CA PRO A 535 -7.35 -6.22 -2.16
C PRO A 535 -7.55 -5.43 -3.45
N GLY A 536 -8.46 -5.86 -4.32
CA GLY A 536 -8.78 -5.19 -5.58
C GLY A 536 -9.31 -3.76 -5.43
N VAL A 537 -9.82 -3.39 -4.26
CA VAL A 537 -10.22 -2.00 -4.01
C VAL A 537 -9.01 -1.07 -4.01
N SER A 538 -7.85 -1.55 -3.56
CA SER A 538 -6.60 -0.78 -3.62
C SER A 538 -6.14 -0.56 -5.07
N SER A 539 -6.31 -1.55 -5.95
CA SER A 539 -6.08 -1.38 -7.40
C SER A 539 -7.12 -0.45 -8.05
N TYR A 540 -8.37 -0.47 -7.57
CA TYR A 540 -9.41 0.42 -8.06
C TYR A 540 -9.12 1.90 -7.74
N LEU A 541 -8.55 2.19 -6.56
CA LEU A 541 -8.16 3.56 -6.20
C LEU A 541 -7.18 4.13 -7.22
N GLN A 542 -6.23 3.34 -7.71
CA GLN A 542 -5.32 3.77 -8.78
C GLN A 542 -6.07 4.17 -10.05
N LEU A 543 -7.07 3.38 -10.48
CA LEU A 543 -7.89 3.71 -11.64
C LEU A 543 -8.70 5.00 -11.42
N ALA A 544 -9.19 5.23 -10.20
CA ALA A 544 -9.89 6.46 -9.83
C ALA A 544 -8.99 7.68 -9.93
N LEU A 545 -7.76 7.59 -9.40
CA LEU A 545 -6.74 8.63 -9.50
C LEU A 545 -6.39 8.94 -10.96
N LEU A 546 -6.23 7.91 -11.80
CA LEU A 546 -6.00 8.09 -13.24
C LEU A 546 -7.15 8.82 -13.93
N LYS A 547 -8.40 8.49 -13.61
CA LYS A 547 -9.57 9.17 -14.17
C LYS A 547 -9.60 10.66 -13.81
N GLU A 548 -9.18 10.98 -12.59
CA GLU A 548 -9.12 12.37 -12.10
C GLU A 548 -7.94 13.16 -12.68
N GLY A 549 -7.04 12.50 -13.41
CA GLY A 549 -5.82 13.10 -13.94
C GLY A 549 -4.74 13.29 -12.88
N ALA A 550 -4.91 12.74 -11.67
CA ALA A 550 -3.97 12.82 -10.56
C ALA A 550 -3.46 11.41 -10.15
N PRO A 551 -2.83 10.65 -11.07
CA PRO A 551 -2.53 9.22 -10.93
C PRO A 551 -1.40 8.87 -9.95
N HIS A 552 -1.14 9.72 -8.95
CA HIS A 552 -0.12 9.48 -7.94
C HIS A 552 -0.78 9.14 -6.59
N TYR A 553 -0.51 7.95 -6.06
CA TYR A 553 -1.03 7.50 -4.77
C TYR A 553 -0.03 7.76 -3.66
N MET A 554 -0.47 8.23 -2.49
CA MET A 554 0.39 8.34 -1.32
C MET A 554 -0.25 7.71 -0.09
N ARG A 555 0.56 7.02 0.71
CA ARG A 555 0.19 6.55 2.04
C ARG A 555 1.28 6.83 3.06
N TYR A 556 0.87 7.38 4.19
CA TYR A 556 1.77 7.97 5.18
C TYR A 556 2.55 6.95 6.03
N LEU A 557 2.31 5.63 5.88
CA LEU A 557 3.01 4.61 6.67
C LEU A 557 2.95 3.19 6.06
N LEU A 558 4.11 2.58 5.85
CA LEU A 558 4.32 1.19 5.41
C LEU A 558 4.44 0.23 6.60
N ASN A 559 5.36 0.53 7.51
CA ASN A 559 5.93 -0.38 8.50
C ASN A 559 5.64 0.09 9.93
N GLY A 560 4.36 0.31 10.23
CA GLY A 560 3.86 0.78 11.51
C GLY A 560 4.06 -0.14 12.74
N TRP A 561 5.24 -0.70 12.96
CA TRP A 561 5.55 -1.74 13.94
C TRP A 561 5.96 -1.23 15.33
N VAL A 562 5.09 -0.52 16.06
CA VAL A 562 5.38 -0.07 17.45
C VAL A 562 5.09 -1.12 18.53
N GLN A 563 4.48 -2.25 18.18
CA GLN A 563 4.04 -3.27 19.14
C GLN A 563 4.67 -4.63 18.89
N LYS A 564 4.90 -5.38 19.97
CA LYS A 564 5.31 -6.80 19.91
C LYS A 564 4.39 -7.65 19.02
N ASN A 565 3.12 -7.27 18.92
CA ASN A 565 2.09 -8.01 18.23
C ASN A 565 2.02 -7.73 16.72
N ALA A 566 2.79 -6.77 16.17
CA ALA A 566 2.76 -6.39 14.75
C ALA A 566 3.00 -7.59 13.79
N TYR A 567 3.61 -8.67 14.28
CA TYR A 567 3.75 -9.93 13.55
C TYR A 567 2.42 -10.59 13.19
N TRP A 568 1.37 -10.45 14.01
CA TRP A 568 0.12 -11.20 13.87
C TRP A 568 -1.16 -10.35 13.92
N THR A 569 -1.07 -9.08 14.31
CA THR A 569 -2.17 -8.12 14.27
C THR A 569 -1.84 -6.92 13.37
N SER A 570 -2.87 -6.31 12.83
CA SER A 570 -2.81 -5.02 12.14
C SER A 570 -3.38 -3.86 12.96
N ASP A 571 -3.75 -4.15 14.21
CA ASP A 571 -4.10 -3.13 15.17
C ASP A 571 -2.86 -2.34 15.56
N TYR A 572 -3.04 -1.03 15.64
CA TYR A 572 -1.99 -0.10 15.97
C TYR A 572 -2.46 0.77 17.12
N VAL A 573 -1.76 0.67 18.25
CA VAL A 573 -1.95 1.53 19.41
C VAL A 573 -0.62 2.19 19.71
N GLU A 574 -0.58 3.49 19.53
CA GLU A 574 0.48 4.36 19.98
C GLU A 574 -0.05 5.15 21.18
N ASN A 575 0.81 5.42 22.17
CA ASN A 575 0.43 6.22 23.35
C ASN A 575 0.25 7.72 23.03
N THR A 576 -0.07 8.08 21.79
CA THR A 576 -0.29 9.45 21.31
C THR A 576 -1.72 9.94 21.54
N GLY A 577 -2.64 9.05 21.95
CA GLY A 577 -4.05 9.37 22.13
C GLY A 577 -4.86 9.43 20.82
N ILE A 578 -4.20 9.22 19.67
CA ILE A 578 -4.84 9.09 18.34
C ILE A 578 -5.28 7.64 18.14
N VAL A 579 -6.52 7.44 17.66
CA VAL A 579 -7.11 6.11 17.47
C VAL A 579 -7.10 5.77 15.99
N TYR A 580 -6.19 4.88 15.58
CA TYR A 580 -6.11 4.39 14.21
C TYR A 580 -7.00 3.18 13.99
N ILE A 581 -7.54 3.04 12.78
CA ILE A 581 -8.28 1.84 12.39
C ILE A 581 -7.29 0.73 12.01
N SER A 582 -7.62 -0.51 12.38
CA SER A 582 -6.85 -1.70 12.01
C SER A 582 -6.46 -1.74 10.53
N GLY A 583 -5.16 -1.88 10.25
CA GLY A 583 -4.58 -1.90 8.90
C GLY A 583 -4.28 -0.53 8.29
N ASP A 584 -4.55 0.58 9.02
CA ASP A 584 -4.33 1.93 8.51
C ASP A 584 -2.83 2.28 8.39
N THR A 585 -2.06 1.84 9.40
CA THR A 585 -0.64 2.14 9.62
C THR A 585 0.30 0.99 9.21
N MET A 586 -0.23 -0.11 8.69
CA MET A 586 0.55 -1.32 8.38
C MET A 586 0.20 -1.85 6.99
N TYR A 587 1.16 -1.81 6.07
CA TYR A 587 1.11 -2.38 4.73
C TYR A 587 2.22 -3.39 4.47
N ALA A 588 3.11 -3.57 5.43
CA ALA A 588 4.05 -4.66 5.53
C ALA A 588 4.09 -5.15 6.99
N TYR A 589 4.56 -6.37 7.18
CA TYR A 589 4.60 -7.02 8.47
C TYR A 589 5.99 -7.58 8.78
N PRO A 590 6.36 -7.69 10.08
CA PRO A 590 7.54 -8.44 10.47
C PRO A 590 7.45 -9.92 10.05
N SER A 591 8.58 -10.47 9.65
CA SER A 591 8.75 -11.89 9.31
C SER A 591 9.04 -12.80 10.49
N VAL A 592 9.39 -12.22 11.65
CA VAL A 592 9.67 -12.95 12.89
C VAL A 592 8.88 -12.29 14.01
N ALA A 593 8.31 -13.10 14.90
CA ALA A 593 7.58 -12.58 16.06
C ALA A 593 8.56 -11.92 17.02
N TYR A 594 8.12 -10.86 17.70
CA TYR A 594 9.00 -10.07 18.56
C TYR A 594 9.70 -10.90 19.65
N ASP A 595 8.96 -11.83 20.26
CA ASP A 595 9.50 -12.67 21.34
C ASP A 595 10.51 -13.73 20.83
N ASP A 596 10.55 -13.99 19.52
CA ASP A 596 11.48 -14.93 18.87
C ASP A 596 12.76 -14.25 18.35
N ILE A 597 12.84 -12.92 18.42
CA ILE A 597 14.01 -12.15 17.95
C ILE A 597 15.29 -12.54 18.70
N THR A 598 15.19 -12.98 19.95
CA THR A 598 16.33 -13.40 20.77
C THR A 598 16.88 -14.78 20.40
N ASN A 599 16.21 -15.53 19.52
CA ASN A 599 16.46 -16.95 19.25
C ASN A 599 17.25 -17.23 17.94
N ASN A 600 18.13 -16.34 17.48
CA ASN A 600 18.88 -16.48 16.21
C ASN A 600 17.96 -16.78 15.01
N PHE A 601 17.26 -15.76 14.55
CA PHE A 601 16.43 -15.86 13.34
C PHE A 601 17.27 -15.73 12.04
N PRO A 602 16.74 -16.16 10.88
CA PRO A 602 17.46 -16.09 9.60
C PRO A 602 17.87 -14.66 9.25
N THR A 603 19.10 -14.49 8.76
CA THR A 603 19.62 -13.21 8.24
C THR A 603 20.10 -13.39 6.80
N PRO A 604 19.71 -12.51 5.85
CA PRO A 604 18.77 -11.39 6.01
C PRO A 604 17.34 -11.85 6.36
N VAL A 605 16.58 -11.00 7.04
CA VAL A 605 15.16 -11.26 7.33
C VAL A 605 14.34 -11.14 6.06
N GLN A 606 13.26 -11.90 5.98
CA GLN A 606 12.33 -11.80 4.86
C GLN A 606 11.46 -10.55 5.02
N PHE A 607 11.13 -9.91 3.89
CA PHE A 607 10.12 -8.85 3.85
C PHE A 607 8.76 -9.47 3.54
N ASN A 608 7.76 -9.24 4.41
CA ASN A 608 6.41 -9.76 4.24
C ASN A 608 5.44 -8.62 3.91
N PRO A 609 5.21 -8.31 2.61
CA PRO A 609 4.27 -7.29 2.19
C PRO A 609 2.82 -7.71 2.47
N SER A 610 1.92 -6.74 2.53
CA SER A 610 0.47 -7.02 2.50
C SER A 610 -0.04 -7.30 1.10
N THR A 611 -1.14 -8.05 0.96
CA THR A 611 -1.86 -8.19 -0.31
C THR A 611 -2.34 -6.84 -0.85
N ARG A 612 -2.63 -5.89 0.05
CA ARG A 612 -3.01 -4.51 -0.30
C ARG A 612 -1.87 -3.74 -0.93
N LEU A 613 -0.65 -3.84 -0.40
CA LEU A 613 0.55 -3.23 -0.98
C LEU A 613 0.80 -3.73 -2.40
N ASP A 614 0.74 -5.05 -2.60
CA ASP A 614 0.84 -5.68 -3.92
C ASP A 614 -0.24 -5.17 -4.89
N ALA A 615 -1.48 -5.01 -4.40
CA ALA A 615 -2.60 -4.52 -5.20
C ALA A 615 -2.47 -3.03 -5.60
N ILE A 616 -1.87 -2.18 -4.76
CA ILE A 616 -1.55 -0.78 -5.07
C ILE A 616 -0.53 -0.73 -6.22
N ALA A 617 0.58 -1.46 -6.07
CA ALA A 617 1.64 -1.51 -7.07
C ALA A 617 1.12 -2.08 -8.40
N TRP A 618 0.35 -3.17 -8.35
CA TRP A 618 -0.25 -3.76 -9.54
C TRP A 618 -1.24 -2.80 -10.22
N GLY A 619 -2.08 -2.09 -9.45
CA GLY A 619 -3.01 -1.09 -9.99
C GLY A 619 -2.28 0.06 -10.68
N THR A 620 -1.13 0.47 -10.15
CA THR A 620 -0.24 1.47 -10.75
C THR A 620 0.30 0.98 -12.10
N LYS A 621 0.81 -0.27 -12.16
CA LYS A 621 1.26 -0.88 -13.42
C LYS A 621 0.11 -1.03 -14.42
N LEU A 622 -1.10 -1.40 -13.98
CA LEU A 622 -2.29 -1.47 -14.84
C LEU A 622 -2.60 -0.12 -15.49
N ASN A 623 -2.59 0.97 -14.72
CA ASN A 623 -2.79 2.33 -15.25
C ASN A 623 -1.78 2.67 -16.34
N ASN A 624 -0.49 2.39 -16.08
CA ASN A 624 0.59 2.65 -17.02
C ASN A 624 0.44 1.83 -18.31
N LYS A 625 0.09 0.54 -18.20
CA LYS A 625 -0.21 -0.31 -19.36
C LYS A 625 -1.40 0.22 -20.16
N LEU A 626 -2.50 0.60 -19.50
CA LEU A 626 -3.69 1.15 -20.15
C LEU A 626 -3.37 2.43 -20.94
N MET A 627 -2.62 3.34 -20.32
CA MET A 627 -2.18 4.59 -20.95
C MET A 627 -1.22 4.35 -22.11
N TYR A 628 -0.29 3.40 -21.97
CA TYR A 628 0.63 3.01 -23.03
C TYR A 628 -0.12 2.40 -24.23
N LEU A 629 -1.03 1.45 -24.00
CA LEU A 629 -1.85 0.86 -25.06
C LEU A 629 -2.69 1.90 -25.81
N LYS A 630 -3.21 2.90 -25.11
CA LYS A 630 -3.87 4.06 -25.73
C LYS A 630 -2.89 4.87 -26.58
N LYS A 631 -1.69 5.17 -26.06
CA LYS A 631 -0.65 5.93 -26.77
C LYS A 631 -0.25 5.25 -28.09
N ILE A 632 -0.09 3.93 -28.09
CA ILE A 632 0.27 3.15 -29.29
C ILE A 632 -0.93 2.74 -30.14
N ASN A 633 -2.11 3.33 -29.91
CA ASN A 633 -3.35 3.08 -30.65
C ASN A 633 -3.86 1.62 -30.65
N LYS A 634 -3.45 0.81 -29.67
CA LYS A 634 -4.05 -0.52 -29.45
C LYS A 634 -5.45 -0.41 -28.82
N ILE A 635 -5.71 0.68 -28.08
CA ILE A 635 -7.03 1.03 -27.53
C ILE A 635 -7.46 2.39 -28.10
N SER A 636 -8.67 2.48 -28.65
CA SER A 636 -9.19 3.76 -29.19
C SER A 636 -9.55 4.74 -28.07
N SER A 637 -9.55 6.04 -28.39
CA SER A 637 -9.96 7.07 -27.43
C SER A 637 -11.40 6.91 -26.95
N GLU A 638 -12.31 6.46 -27.83
CA GLU A 638 -13.71 6.17 -27.49
C GLU A 638 -13.84 5.00 -26.52
N LEU A 639 -13.08 3.91 -26.76
CA LEU A 639 -13.05 2.76 -25.87
C LEU A 639 -12.45 3.15 -24.51
N TYR A 640 -11.35 3.89 -24.50
CA TYR A 640 -10.76 4.43 -23.27
C TYR A 640 -11.77 5.28 -22.47
N GLN A 641 -12.46 6.22 -23.13
CA GLN A 641 -13.49 7.04 -22.49
C GLN A 641 -14.60 6.17 -21.89
N THR A 642 -15.09 5.19 -22.64
CA THR A 642 -16.10 4.23 -22.15
C THR A 642 -15.62 3.48 -20.91
N LEU A 643 -14.36 3.03 -20.89
CA LEU A 643 -13.78 2.32 -19.75
C LEU A 643 -13.68 3.21 -18.50
N THR A 644 -13.18 4.43 -18.66
CA THR A 644 -13.07 5.40 -17.55
C THR A 644 -14.42 5.87 -17.02
N GLN A 645 -15.50 5.76 -17.80
CA GLN A 645 -16.85 6.01 -17.29
C GLN A 645 -17.30 4.99 -16.24
N TYR A 646 -16.77 3.76 -16.25
CA TYR A 646 -17.09 2.74 -15.24
C TYR A 646 -16.43 2.98 -13.89
N VAL A 647 -15.38 3.80 -13.84
CA VAL A 647 -14.74 4.22 -12.58
C VAL A 647 -15.57 5.37 -12.00
N ASP A 648 -16.64 5.05 -11.25
CA ASP A 648 -17.68 6.01 -10.84
C ASP A 648 -18.00 5.95 -9.33
N GLN A 649 -18.47 7.05 -8.75
CA GLN A 649 -18.89 7.13 -7.33
C GLN A 649 -20.01 6.19 -6.96
N ARG A 650 -20.92 5.96 -7.89
CA ARG A 650 -22.09 5.12 -7.66
C ARG A 650 -21.70 3.64 -7.57
N VAL A 651 -20.52 3.24 -8.08
CA VAL A 651 -19.99 1.88 -7.92
C VAL A 651 -19.71 1.58 -6.43
N LYS A 652 -19.34 2.59 -5.63
CA LYS A 652 -19.12 2.43 -4.19
C LYS A 652 -20.40 2.14 -3.40
N LEU A 653 -21.56 2.53 -3.95
CA LEU A 653 -22.89 2.45 -3.34
C LEU A 653 -23.76 1.29 -3.89
N SER A 654 -23.29 0.56 -4.90
CA SER A 654 -24.12 -0.37 -5.68
C SER A 654 -24.38 -1.72 -4.99
N LYS A 655 -23.80 -1.99 -3.82
CA LYS A 655 -24.02 -3.23 -3.05
C LYS A 655 -24.41 -2.94 -1.59
N ILE A 656 -25.70 -3.11 -1.29
CA ILE A 656 -26.08 -3.75 -0.02
C ILE A 656 -25.56 -5.17 -0.16
N THR A 657 -24.48 -5.50 0.53
CA THR A 657 -23.92 -6.84 0.74
C THR A 657 -23.69 -7.71 -0.51
N SER A 658 -22.52 -8.34 -0.62
CA SER A 658 -22.38 -9.49 -1.51
C SER A 658 -23.14 -10.70 -0.95
N HIS A 659 -24.47 -10.70 -1.07
CA HIS A 659 -25.24 -11.95 -1.16
C HIS A 659 -25.18 -12.54 -2.59
N THR A 660 -24.39 -11.97 -3.47
CA THR A 660 -24.17 -12.40 -4.86
C THR A 660 -22.73 -12.09 -5.24
N LYS A 661 -21.97 -12.89 -5.97
CA LYS A 661 -22.08 -14.25 -6.54
C LYS A 661 -20.66 -14.45 -7.10
N PHE A 662 -19.95 -15.49 -6.69
CA PHE A 662 -18.83 -15.91 -7.50
C PHE A 662 -19.37 -16.76 -8.66
N ASP A 663 -19.41 -16.19 -9.86
CA ASP A 663 -19.59 -16.97 -11.09
C ASP A 663 -18.20 -17.34 -11.61
N PHE A 664 -17.67 -18.48 -11.16
CA PHE A 664 -16.34 -18.97 -11.54
C PHE A 664 -16.32 -19.65 -12.93
N ASN A 665 -17.22 -19.29 -13.85
CA ASN A 665 -17.19 -19.86 -15.20
C ASN A 665 -16.25 -19.07 -16.13
N TYR A 666 -14.94 -19.24 -15.94
CA TYR A 666 -13.87 -18.59 -16.70
C TYR A 666 -13.72 -19.07 -18.17
N SER A 667 -14.76 -19.65 -18.76
CA SER A 667 -14.74 -20.15 -20.14
C SER A 667 -15.48 -19.25 -21.14
N ASN A 668 -16.18 -18.20 -20.69
CA ASN A 668 -16.93 -17.32 -21.59
C ASN A 668 -16.11 -16.09 -22.01
N THR A 669 -15.34 -16.24 -23.08
CA THR A 669 -14.61 -15.16 -23.76
C THR A 669 -15.50 -14.31 -24.70
N SER A 670 -16.84 -14.44 -24.66
CA SER A 670 -17.74 -13.72 -25.56
C SER A 670 -18.03 -12.26 -25.20
N LEU A 671 -17.14 -11.58 -24.46
CA LEU A 671 -17.18 -10.11 -24.34
C LEU A 671 -16.64 -9.40 -25.60
N LYS A 672 -16.03 -10.15 -26.53
CA LYS A 672 -15.55 -9.61 -27.81
C LYS A 672 -16.67 -9.24 -28.81
N TYR A 673 -17.92 -9.61 -28.58
CA TYR A 673 -19.00 -9.41 -29.58
C TYR A 673 -20.06 -8.35 -29.23
N ASN A 674 -20.07 -7.77 -28.01
CA ASN A 674 -21.09 -6.78 -27.62
C ASN A 674 -20.60 -5.33 -27.56
N VAL A 675 -19.34 -5.06 -27.85
CA VAL A 675 -18.76 -3.70 -27.77
C VAL A 675 -18.79 -2.98 -29.12
N ILE A 676 -18.91 -3.70 -30.25
CA ILE A 676 -18.65 -3.12 -31.57
C ILE A 676 -19.93 -2.67 -32.32
N ASN A 677 -21.16 -3.00 -31.86
CA ASN A 677 -22.39 -2.65 -32.59
C ASN A 677 -23.63 -2.38 -31.70
N SER A 678 -23.68 -1.30 -30.91
CA SER A 678 -24.99 -0.90 -30.38
C SER A 678 -25.24 0.61 -30.27
N LYS A 679 -26.22 1.07 -31.05
CA LYS A 679 -27.05 2.25 -30.75
C LYS A 679 -27.99 1.83 -29.59
N SER A 680 -27.54 2.02 -28.35
CA SER A 680 -27.67 0.96 -27.34
C SER A 680 -28.89 0.97 -26.40
N PHE A 681 -29.68 -0.10 -26.47
CA PHE A 681 -30.62 -0.59 -25.43
C PHE A 681 -29.88 -1.19 -24.20
N ILE A 682 -28.57 -1.48 -24.32
CA ILE A 682 -27.70 -1.96 -23.22
C ILE A 682 -27.47 -0.82 -22.19
N TYR A 683 -27.58 0.45 -22.62
CA TYR A 683 -27.62 1.63 -21.74
C TYR A 683 -28.84 1.65 -20.79
N GLN A 684 -29.93 0.95 -21.11
CA GLN A 684 -31.14 0.90 -20.29
C GLN A 684 -31.24 -0.38 -19.42
N SER A 685 -30.58 -1.48 -19.80
CA SER A 685 -30.54 -2.72 -19.00
C SER A 685 -29.45 -2.74 -17.91
N ILE A 686 -28.41 -1.91 -18.02
CA ILE A 686 -27.32 -1.77 -17.02
C ILE A 686 -27.76 -0.97 -15.77
N ALA A 687 -28.97 -0.39 -15.79
CA ALA A 687 -29.48 0.48 -14.72
C ALA A 687 -30.01 -0.23 -13.46
N LYS A 688 -29.84 -1.55 -13.25
CA LYS A 688 -30.27 -2.23 -12.00
C LYS A 688 -29.37 -3.44 -11.62
N SER A 689 -28.57 -3.27 -10.56
CA SER A 689 -27.80 -4.26 -9.75
C SER A 689 -26.58 -4.98 -10.37
N GLY A 690 -25.36 -4.77 -9.80
CA GLY A 690 -24.29 -5.79 -9.86
C GLY A 690 -22.81 -5.41 -10.10
N ILE A 691 -22.44 -4.16 -10.41
CA ILE A 691 -21.03 -3.78 -10.69
C ILE A 691 -20.39 -3.14 -9.44
N ASP A 692 -19.29 -3.72 -8.95
CA ASP A 692 -18.46 -3.23 -7.83
C ASP A 692 -17.01 -2.89 -8.28
N GLU A 693 -16.21 -2.32 -7.38
CA GLU A 693 -14.84 -1.85 -7.64
C GLU A 693 -13.95 -2.95 -8.23
N ILE A 694 -14.06 -4.16 -7.69
CA ILE A 694 -13.28 -5.33 -8.12
C ILE A 694 -13.66 -5.72 -9.55
N THR A 695 -14.95 -5.70 -9.86
CA THR A 695 -15.45 -6.01 -11.21
C THR A 695 -14.90 -5.03 -12.25
N VAL A 696 -14.78 -3.74 -11.90
CA VAL A 696 -14.16 -2.73 -12.78
C VAL A 696 -12.69 -3.04 -13.02
N VAL A 697 -11.91 -3.32 -11.97
CA VAL A 697 -10.49 -3.67 -12.07
C VAL A 697 -10.29 -4.91 -12.95
N LYS A 698 -11.03 -5.98 -12.69
CA LYS A 698 -10.98 -7.23 -13.49
C LYS A 698 -11.29 -6.97 -14.96
N THR A 699 -12.29 -6.13 -15.25
CA THR A 699 -12.69 -5.80 -16.63
C THR A 699 -11.56 -5.08 -17.38
N ILE A 700 -10.94 -4.09 -16.74
CA ILE A 700 -9.82 -3.34 -17.34
C ILE A 700 -8.59 -4.25 -17.47
N SER A 701 -8.29 -5.08 -16.47
CA SER A 701 -7.21 -6.08 -16.52
C SER A 701 -7.36 -7.01 -17.72
N ASN A 702 -8.53 -7.63 -17.88
CA ASN A 702 -8.79 -8.56 -18.97
C ASN A 702 -8.67 -7.89 -20.35
N LEU A 703 -9.00 -6.60 -20.43
CA LEU A 703 -8.85 -5.83 -21.65
C LEU A 703 -7.38 -5.52 -21.96
N VAL A 704 -6.59 -5.13 -20.96
CA VAL A 704 -5.14 -4.98 -21.11
C VAL A 704 -4.53 -6.29 -21.59
N ASP A 705 -4.86 -7.42 -20.95
CA ASP A 705 -4.38 -8.74 -21.35
C ASP A 705 -4.78 -9.11 -22.79
N LEU A 706 -5.99 -8.76 -23.21
CA LEU A 706 -6.50 -9.01 -24.56
C LEU A 706 -5.71 -8.26 -25.64
N TYR A 707 -5.29 -7.02 -25.37
CA TYR A 707 -4.50 -6.19 -26.30
C TYR A 707 -2.99 -6.39 -26.15
N SER A 708 -2.56 -7.15 -25.14
CA SER A 708 -1.18 -7.56 -24.93
C SER A 708 -0.78 -8.79 -25.76
N LYS A 709 -1.78 -9.58 -26.16
CA LYS A 709 -1.70 -10.63 -27.17
C LYS A 709 -1.76 -10.02 -28.57
#